data_AF-A0A1M3DSM3-F1
#
_entry.id   AF-A0A1M3DSM3-F1
#
_cell.length_a   1.000
_cell.length_b   1.000
_cell.length_c   1.000
_cell.angle_alpha   90.00
_cell.angle_beta   90.00
_cell.angle_gamma   90.00
#
_symmetry.space_group_name_H-M   'P 1'
#
loop_
_entity.id
_entity.type
_entity.pdbx_description
1 polymer ?
#
loop_
_entity_poly.entity_id
_entity_poly.type
_entity_poly.pdbx_seq_one_letter_code
_entity_poly.pdbx_strand_id
1 'polypeptide(L)'
;MPKATQNLTALQSKNRQGELSPDKLVDQVVTLYGGTKVDCSEAVSEYVSGSDWRINANANIGYSNSGLINNVAGKVIANFWLDTVYSAEEGTAHRQGDIHIHDLDCLTGYCAGWSLRALLNDGFNGVGGRVSSRPPRHFREALGQMSNFLGILQSEWAGAQAFSSFDTYLAPYVFYDQLSFKEVKKAIRQFVYNLNVPARWGQSPFTNITLDITVPEDLRDQAPTYNNAHLFKGIDNDALLRKAQARDMGIRNLEDMCFRHFAPEMEMINIAYYEVMTQGDSTGQPFTFPIPTVNITEDFDWNSKVADTIFENAAKVGSSYFQNFVGSQFIVDPVTKERRPNPEAYSPGAVRSMCCRLQLDLRELLKRGNGLFGSAEMTGSIGVVTLNMARLGYRFKGDLTGLTNEVERLMDIAKSTLEKKRAFVQKMYDRGLYPYTARYLPFFRNHFSTIGVNGINEMVRNFTGDAHDITDEYGVQMSLHLLDHMRARLIDYQEQTGNLYNLEATPAEGTTYRFAKEDKKRFPDILQAGFGDNIYYTNSSQIPVDHTEDPFEALELQNRLQCKYTGGTVLHLYMNEKLSSSEACKRFIRKVLGTYQLPYVTVTPVFSVCDTHGYLNGEQPECPHCKAKTKVWTRVMGYFRPVDSFNKGKKGEHRQRKHFVEDLVDTGNLFSGV
;
A
#
# COMPACT_ATOMS: atom_id res chain seq x y z
N MET A 1 -21.66 -48.86 -23.94
CA MET A 1 -22.54 -49.96 -23.48
C MET A 1 -21.67 -51.16 -23.07
N PRO A 2 -21.95 -51.89 -21.97
CA PRO A 2 -21.94 -51.40 -20.59
C PRO A 2 -21.18 -52.34 -19.61
N LYS A 3 -20.56 -51.76 -18.57
CA LYS A 3 -20.40 -52.37 -17.23
C LYS A 3 -20.36 -51.25 -16.18
N ALA A 4 -21.54 -50.78 -15.77
CA ALA A 4 -21.70 -49.86 -14.64
C ALA A 4 -23.12 -50.03 -14.06
N THR A 5 -23.35 -51.14 -13.36
CA THR A 5 -24.54 -51.32 -12.50
C THR A 5 -24.29 -52.51 -11.58
N GLN A 6 -23.59 -52.27 -10.48
CA GLN A 6 -23.62 -53.08 -9.26
C GLN A 6 -22.82 -52.32 -8.20
N ASN A 7 -23.53 -51.54 -7.38
CA ASN A 7 -23.23 -51.18 -5.98
C ASN A 7 -24.05 -49.95 -5.52
N LEU A 8 -25.33 -49.90 -5.90
CA LEU A 8 -26.30 -48.91 -5.40
C LEU A 8 -27.28 -49.51 -4.36
N THR A 9 -27.03 -50.74 -3.88
CA THR A 9 -27.95 -51.45 -2.97
C THR A 9 -27.29 -51.97 -1.69
N ALA A 10 -26.23 -51.31 -1.20
CA ALA A 10 -25.58 -51.66 0.08
C ALA A 10 -25.48 -50.52 1.11
N LEU A 11 -26.14 -49.37 0.87
CA LEU A 11 -26.10 -48.20 1.77
C LEU A 11 -27.45 -47.78 2.37
N GLN A 12 -28.49 -48.60 2.23
CA GLN A 12 -29.84 -48.31 2.76
C GLN A 12 -30.26 -49.08 4.01
N SER A 13 -29.34 -49.75 4.72
CA SER A 13 -29.70 -50.45 5.95
C SER A 13 -28.64 -50.31 7.05
N LYS A 14 -28.42 -49.07 7.52
CA LYS A 14 -27.85 -48.76 8.85
C LYS A 14 -27.92 -47.24 9.11
N ASN A 15 -29.13 -46.71 9.19
CA ASN A 15 -29.40 -45.43 9.86
C ASN A 15 -30.45 -45.67 10.93
N ARG A 16 -29.99 -46.07 12.12
CA ARG A 16 -30.72 -45.86 13.36
C ARG A 16 -29.71 -45.26 14.35
N GLN A 17 -30.14 -44.14 14.93
CA GLN A 17 -29.53 -43.36 16.01
C GLN A 17 -28.52 -42.30 15.58
N GLY A 18 -29.00 -41.04 15.59
CA GLY A 18 -28.19 -39.83 15.49
C GLY A 18 -28.75 -38.78 14.53
N GLU A 19 -30.03 -38.41 14.65
CA GLU A 19 -30.58 -37.26 13.91
C GLU A 19 -29.87 -35.97 14.38
N LEU A 20 -28.94 -35.49 13.56
CA LEU A 20 -28.48 -34.10 13.58
C LEU A 20 -29.62 -33.23 13.04
N SER A 21 -29.99 -32.18 13.78
CA SER A 21 -31.04 -31.25 13.38
C SER A 21 -30.76 -30.62 12.00
N PRO A 22 -31.80 -30.29 11.21
CA PRO A 22 -31.65 -29.67 9.88
C PRO A 22 -30.84 -28.37 9.88
N ASP A 23 -30.80 -27.65 11.00
CA ASP A 23 -30.01 -26.42 11.16
C ASP A 23 -28.49 -26.63 11.14
N LYS A 24 -27.99 -27.86 11.35
CA LYS A 24 -26.54 -28.14 11.33
C LYS A 24 -25.96 -28.46 9.95
N LEU A 25 -26.81 -28.69 8.94
CA LEU A 25 -26.36 -28.95 7.57
C LEU A 25 -26.04 -27.67 6.78
N VAL A 26 -26.44 -26.49 7.30
CA VAL A 26 -26.23 -25.18 6.64
C VAL A 26 -24.82 -24.60 6.94
N ASP A 27 -24.08 -25.19 7.88
CA ASP A 27 -22.87 -24.58 8.47
C ASP A 27 -21.54 -25.18 7.98
N GLN A 28 -21.58 -26.20 7.11
CA GLN A 28 -20.36 -26.80 6.54
C GLN A 28 -19.98 -26.12 5.24
N VAL A 29 -18.72 -25.67 5.15
CA VAL A 29 -18.14 -25.19 3.90
C VAL A 29 -17.82 -26.43 3.04
N VAL A 30 -18.63 -26.65 2.00
CA VAL A 30 -18.53 -27.83 1.12
C VAL A 30 -17.32 -27.67 0.18
N THR A 31 -16.40 -28.63 0.21
CA THR A 31 -15.23 -28.66 -0.69
C THR A 31 -15.69 -28.90 -2.14
N LEU A 32 -15.20 -28.09 -3.09
CA LEU A 32 -15.61 -28.18 -4.50
C LEU A 32 -14.91 -29.31 -5.26
N TYR A 33 -13.70 -29.69 -4.83
CA TYR A 33 -12.86 -30.72 -5.45
C TYR A 33 -12.21 -31.64 -4.39
N GLY A 34 -11.52 -32.70 -4.82
CA GLY A 34 -10.66 -33.47 -3.90
C GLY A 34 -9.57 -32.58 -3.32
N GLY A 35 -9.56 -32.39 -2.00
CA GLY A 35 -8.69 -31.41 -1.34
C GLY A 35 -7.18 -31.69 -1.52
N THR A 36 -6.40 -30.62 -1.70
CA THR A 36 -4.94 -30.68 -1.76
C THR A 36 -4.40 -31.18 -0.42
N LYS A 37 -3.51 -32.18 -0.46
CA LYS A 37 -2.82 -32.67 0.74
C LYS A 37 -1.62 -31.77 1.05
N VAL A 38 -1.53 -31.30 2.29
CA VAL A 38 -0.36 -30.59 2.83
C VAL A 38 0.33 -31.51 3.83
N ASP A 39 1.60 -31.84 3.59
CA ASP A 39 2.41 -32.61 4.55
C ASP A 39 2.98 -31.67 5.62
N CYS A 40 2.59 -31.91 6.88
CA CYS A 40 3.02 -31.08 8.01
C CYS A 40 4.52 -31.17 8.28
N SER A 41 5.11 -32.36 8.13
CA SER A 41 6.53 -32.59 8.39
C SER A 41 7.39 -31.93 7.33
N GLU A 42 6.99 -32.00 6.05
CA GLU A 42 7.64 -31.29 4.96
C GLU A 42 7.52 -29.78 5.15
N ALA A 43 6.31 -29.25 5.37
CA ALA A 43 6.09 -27.82 5.50
C ALA A 43 6.92 -27.17 6.61
N VAL A 44 7.05 -27.85 7.77
CA VAL A 44 7.90 -27.40 8.87
C VAL A 44 9.39 -27.54 8.54
N SER A 45 9.81 -28.67 7.95
CA SER A 45 11.22 -28.92 7.62
C SER A 45 11.75 -27.94 6.58
N GLU A 46 10.94 -27.59 5.58
CA GLU A 46 11.28 -26.58 4.56
C GLU A 46 11.54 -25.21 5.19
N TYR A 47 10.69 -24.80 6.13
CA TYR A 47 10.85 -23.52 6.83
C TYR A 47 12.12 -23.52 7.68
N VAL A 48 12.31 -24.55 8.52
CA VAL A 48 13.47 -24.67 9.42
C VAL A 48 14.80 -24.71 8.65
N SER A 49 14.82 -25.36 7.49
CA SER A 49 16.01 -25.44 6.64
C SER A 49 16.24 -24.21 5.77
N GLY A 50 15.26 -23.32 5.64
CA GLY A 50 15.34 -22.16 4.75
C GLY A 50 15.25 -22.50 3.26
N SER A 51 14.79 -23.71 2.90
CA SER A 51 14.82 -24.22 1.53
C SER A 51 13.71 -23.64 0.64
N ASP A 52 12.59 -23.21 1.23
CA ASP A 52 11.50 -22.53 0.51
C ASP A 52 11.79 -21.04 0.34
N TRP A 53 11.92 -20.58 -0.90
CA TRP A 53 12.11 -19.16 -1.22
C TRP A 53 11.00 -18.26 -0.66
N ARG A 54 9.79 -18.80 -0.45
CA ARG A 54 8.63 -18.07 0.07
C ARG A 54 8.85 -17.53 1.49
N ILE A 55 9.83 -18.06 2.22
CA ILE A 55 10.24 -17.55 3.54
C ILE A 55 10.65 -16.07 3.44
N ASN A 56 11.21 -15.65 2.30
CA ASN A 56 11.58 -14.26 2.04
C ASN A 56 10.63 -13.57 1.03
N ALA A 57 9.43 -14.11 0.76
CA ALA A 57 8.51 -13.49 -0.20
C ALA A 57 8.03 -12.09 0.21
N ASN A 58 8.07 -11.80 1.52
CA ASN A 58 7.76 -10.52 2.12
C ASN A 58 8.92 -10.12 3.06
N ALA A 59 9.64 -9.06 2.70
CA ALA A 59 10.81 -8.57 3.46
C ALA A 59 10.46 -8.04 4.86
N ASN A 60 9.17 -7.84 5.17
CA ASN A 60 8.68 -7.51 6.50
C ASN A 60 8.71 -8.70 7.47
N ILE A 61 8.84 -9.94 6.97
CA ILE A 61 8.86 -11.17 7.76
C ILE A 61 10.30 -11.68 7.89
N GLY A 62 10.72 -11.98 9.12
CA GLY A 62 12.02 -12.61 9.40
C GLY A 62 11.90 -14.08 9.80
N TYR A 63 12.98 -14.84 9.62
CA TYR A 63 13.08 -16.21 10.14
C TYR A 63 12.87 -16.22 11.66
N SER A 64 11.78 -16.83 12.11
CA SER A 64 11.40 -16.85 13.52
C SER A 64 10.33 -17.92 13.78
N ASN A 65 10.08 -18.24 15.05
CA ASN A 65 8.99 -19.14 15.42
C ASN A 65 7.61 -18.60 15.01
N SER A 66 7.37 -17.30 15.13
CA SER A 66 6.12 -16.68 14.65
C SER A 66 6.01 -16.76 13.13
N GLY A 67 7.11 -16.53 12.41
CA GLY A 67 7.16 -16.69 10.95
C GLY A 67 6.87 -18.13 10.51
N LEU A 68 7.34 -19.14 11.25
CA LEU A 68 7.03 -20.56 11.00
C LEU A 68 5.51 -20.81 11.11
N ILE A 69 4.89 -20.36 12.20
CA ILE A 69 3.46 -20.54 12.44
C ILE A 69 2.64 -19.91 11.30
N ASN A 70 2.97 -18.67 10.92
CA ASN A 70 2.29 -17.97 9.83
C ASN A 70 2.51 -18.68 8.48
N ASN A 71 3.72 -19.16 8.19
CA ASN A 71 4.01 -19.87 6.94
C ASN A 71 3.19 -21.16 6.81
N VAL A 72 3.12 -21.96 7.87
CA VAL A 72 2.36 -23.21 7.88
C VAL A 72 0.86 -22.93 7.77
N ALA A 73 0.33 -21.99 8.56
CA ALA A 73 -1.08 -21.59 8.47
C ALA A 73 -1.43 -21.06 7.07
N GLY A 74 -0.57 -20.21 6.51
CA GLY A 74 -0.74 -19.64 5.18
C GLY A 74 -0.77 -20.69 4.06
N LYS A 75 0.08 -21.72 4.13
CA LYS A 75 0.01 -22.86 3.18
C LYS A 75 -1.35 -23.56 3.23
N VAL A 76 -1.91 -23.76 4.42
CA VAL A 76 -3.22 -24.42 4.58
C VAL A 76 -4.36 -23.53 4.05
N ILE A 77 -4.38 -22.26 4.45
CA ILE A 77 -5.43 -21.31 4.07
C ILE A 77 -5.42 -21.06 2.55
N ALA A 78 -4.23 -20.97 1.94
CA ALA A 78 -4.12 -20.76 0.51
C ALA A 78 -4.72 -21.91 -0.31
N ASN A 79 -4.50 -23.15 0.11
CA ASN A 79 -5.11 -24.30 -0.56
C ASN A 79 -6.62 -24.36 -0.29
N PHE A 80 -7.10 -23.96 0.89
CA PHE A 80 -8.53 -23.86 1.16
C PHE A 80 -9.22 -22.88 0.18
N TRP A 81 -8.65 -21.69 -0.04
CA TRP A 81 -9.16 -20.75 -1.05
C TRP A 81 -9.24 -21.42 -2.43
N LEU A 82 -8.14 -22.02 -2.88
CA LEU A 82 -8.02 -22.57 -4.23
C LEU A 82 -8.86 -23.83 -4.48
N ASP A 83 -9.18 -24.60 -3.44
CA ASP A 83 -9.87 -25.88 -3.55
C ASP A 83 -11.37 -25.78 -3.19
N THR A 84 -11.75 -24.73 -2.45
CA THR A 84 -13.09 -24.61 -1.87
C THR A 84 -13.83 -23.35 -2.26
N VAL A 85 -13.13 -22.23 -2.47
CA VAL A 85 -13.79 -20.95 -2.80
C VAL A 85 -13.70 -20.66 -4.29
N TYR A 86 -12.53 -20.91 -4.88
CA TYR A 86 -12.30 -20.69 -6.30
C TYR A 86 -12.61 -21.94 -7.13
N SER A 87 -12.98 -21.70 -8.38
CA SER A 87 -13.17 -22.72 -9.41
C SER A 87 -11.82 -23.31 -9.85
N ALA A 88 -11.87 -24.49 -10.49
CA ALA A 88 -10.69 -25.14 -11.01
C ALA A 88 -9.92 -24.28 -12.02
N GLU A 89 -10.62 -23.48 -12.85
CA GLU A 89 -9.99 -22.58 -13.82
C GLU A 89 -9.19 -21.47 -13.11
N GLU A 90 -9.81 -20.75 -12.18
CA GLU A 90 -9.16 -19.69 -11.40
C GLU A 90 -7.95 -20.23 -10.62
N GLY A 91 -8.14 -21.39 -9.97
CA GLY A 91 -7.07 -22.05 -9.24
C GLY A 91 -5.95 -22.55 -10.15
N THR A 92 -6.25 -22.96 -11.38
CA THR A 92 -5.24 -23.38 -12.37
C THR A 92 -4.48 -22.17 -12.90
N ALA A 93 -5.18 -21.08 -13.27
CA ALA A 93 -4.56 -19.85 -13.75
C ALA A 93 -3.57 -19.27 -12.71
N HIS A 94 -3.95 -19.31 -11.42
CA HIS A 94 -3.02 -18.98 -10.34
C HIS A 94 -1.82 -19.93 -10.30
N ARG A 95 -2.05 -21.25 -10.19
CA ARG A 95 -0.99 -22.25 -10.03
C ARG A 95 -0.03 -22.30 -11.21
N GLN A 96 -0.51 -22.04 -12.42
CA GLN A 96 0.33 -21.98 -13.62
C GLN A 96 1.07 -20.66 -13.75
N GLY A 97 0.65 -19.60 -13.05
CA GLY A 97 1.27 -18.29 -13.10
C GLY A 97 0.79 -17.42 -14.26
N ASP A 98 -0.40 -17.68 -14.81
CA ASP A 98 -1.04 -16.77 -15.77
C ASP A 98 -1.55 -15.52 -15.04
N ILE A 99 -2.05 -15.73 -13.82
CA ILE A 99 -2.38 -14.68 -12.86
C ILE A 99 -1.74 -14.96 -11.51
N HIS A 100 -1.71 -13.95 -10.64
CA HIS A 100 -1.39 -14.08 -9.24
C HIS A 100 -2.55 -13.52 -8.42
N ILE A 101 -3.11 -14.35 -7.53
CA ILE A 101 -4.14 -13.95 -6.58
C ILE A 101 -3.39 -13.65 -5.30
N HIS A 102 -3.43 -12.41 -4.84
CA HIS A 102 -2.65 -11.97 -3.68
C HIS A 102 -3.29 -12.41 -2.37
N ASP A 103 -2.45 -12.57 -1.35
CA ASP A 103 -2.81 -12.79 0.06
C ASP A 103 -3.73 -13.99 0.29
N LEU A 104 -3.46 -15.09 -0.41
CA LEU A 104 -4.14 -16.36 -0.20
C LEU A 104 -3.80 -16.99 1.16
N ASP A 105 -2.76 -16.55 1.84
CA ASP A 105 -2.38 -17.00 3.17
C ASP A 105 -3.31 -16.52 4.29
N CYS A 106 -4.17 -15.52 4.00
CA CYS A 106 -5.15 -14.99 4.93
C CYS A 106 -6.57 -15.23 4.42
N LEU A 107 -7.47 -15.65 5.32
CA LEU A 107 -8.88 -15.84 5.00
C LEU A 107 -9.65 -14.54 5.23
N THR A 108 -9.29 -13.46 4.53
CA THR A 108 -9.88 -12.12 4.70
C THR A 108 -9.67 -11.21 3.48
N GLY A 109 -10.12 -9.95 3.55
CA GLY A 109 -9.88 -8.89 2.57
C GLY A 109 -8.43 -8.42 2.51
N TYR A 110 -8.10 -7.55 1.54
CA TYR A 110 -6.73 -7.09 1.35
C TYR A 110 -6.34 -5.96 2.30
N CYS A 111 -6.77 -4.73 2.06
CA CYS A 111 -6.37 -3.56 2.84
C CYS A 111 -7.55 -2.67 3.21
N ALA A 112 -7.37 -1.86 4.25
CA ALA A 112 -8.41 -0.96 4.76
C ALA A 112 -7.84 0.36 5.32
N GLY A 113 -8.51 1.45 4.98
CA GLY A 113 -8.37 2.76 5.61
C GLY A 113 -9.49 2.98 6.64
N TRP A 114 -9.12 3.47 7.81
CA TRP A 114 -10.00 3.55 8.96
C TRP A 114 -10.33 4.98 9.33
N SER A 115 -11.54 5.19 9.86
CA SER A 115 -11.94 6.49 10.40
C SER A 115 -11.24 6.75 11.72
N LEU A 116 -10.17 7.56 11.69
CA LEU A 116 -9.54 8.05 12.91
C LEU A 116 -10.56 8.86 13.74
N ARG A 117 -11.42 9.63 13.07
CA ARG A 117 -12.51 10.36 13.72
C ARG A 117 -13.43 9.43 14.50
N ALA A 118 -13.87 8.32 13.92
CA ALA A 118 -14.74 7.37 14.62
C ALA A 118 -14.03 6.74 15.82
N LEU A 119 -12.77 6.34 15.67
CA LEU A 119 -11.99 5.80 16.80
C LEU A 119 -11.85 6.82 17.94
N LEU A 120 -11.56 8.07 17.62
CA LEU A 120 -11.39 9.15 18.62
C LEU A 120 -12.74 9.58 19.24
N ASN A 121 -13.83 9.56 18.48
CA ASN A 121 -15.16 9.91 18.96
C ASN A 121 -15.77 8.82 19.85
N ASP A 122 -15.61 7.55 19.45
CA ASP A 122 -16.29 6.43 20.09
C ASP A 122 -15.40 5.69 21.09
N GLY A 123 -14.08 5.71 20.90
CA GLY A 123 -13.12 4.85 21.59
C GLY A 123 -13.03 3.46 20.99
N PHE A 124 -12.03 2.68 21.42
CA PHE A 124 -11.82 1.31 20.96
C PHE A 124 -12.67 0.29 21.73
N ASN A 125 -13.87 -0.04 21.27
CA ASN A 125 -14.88 -0.81 22.01
C ASN A 125 -15.83 -1.61 21.10
N GLY A 126 -16.95 -2.08 21.66
CA GLY A 126 -18.08 -2.61 20.88
C GLY A 126 -17.96 -4.08 20.47
N VAL A 127 -16.91 -4.78 20.91
CA VAL A 127 -16.74 -6.22 20.69
C VAL A 127 -17.02 -7.00 21.97
N GLY A 128 -18.01 -7.89 21.93
CA GLY A 128 -18.44 -8.69 23.07
C GLY A 128 -17.32 -9.61 23.61
N GLY A 129 -17.22 -9.75 24.93
CA GLY A 129 -16.22 -10.59 25.60
C GLY A 129 -14.78 -10.04 25.52
N ARG A 130 -14.58 -8.82 25.00
CA ARG A 130 -13.29 -8.15 24.92
C ARG A 130 -13.29 -6.86 25.75
N VAL A 131 -12.10 -6.40 26.11
CA VAL A 131 -11.93 -5.12 26.81
C VAL A 131 -12.42 -3.99 25.89
N SER A 132 -13.21 -3.08 26.45
CA SER A 132 -13.72 -1.90 25.76
C SER A 132 -13.11 -0.64 26.37
N SER A 133 -12.57 0.22 25.51
CA SER A 133 -12.07 1.54 25.88
C SER A 133 -13.14 2.61 25.63
N ARG A 134 -13.18 3.59 26.52
CA ARG A 134 -13.90 4.86 26.28
C ARG A 134 -13.14 5.66 25.20
N PRO A 135 -13.78 6.65 24.55
CA PRO A 135 -13.05 7.56 23.69
C PRO A 135 -11.91 8.21 24.49
N PRO A 136 -10.73 8.42 23.87
CA PRO A 136 -9.59 9.02 24.55
C PRO A 136 -9.91 10.47 24.92
N ARG A 137 -9.37 10.95 26.04
CA ARG A 137 -9.39 12.39 26.40
C ARG A 137 -8.03 13.05 26.33
N HIS A 138 -6.95 12.27 26.35
CA HIS A 138 -5.58 12.77 26.37
C HIS A 138 -4.80 12.30 25.14
N PHE A 139 -3.80 13.07 24.71
CA PHE A 139 -3.01 12.79 23.51
C PHE A 139 -2.34 11.41 23.54
N ARG A 140 -1.81 11.03 24.72
CA ARG A 140 -1.19 9.71 24.92
C ARG A 140 -2.21 8.56 24.89
N GLU A 141 -3.43 8.78 25.35
CA GLU A 141 -4.51 7.80 25.26
C GLU A 141 -4.94 7.60 23.81
N ALA A 142 -5.06 8.69 23.04
CA ALA A 142 -5.39 8.66 21.62
C ALA A 142 -4.36 7.83 20.84
N LEU A 143 -3.06 8.13 21.01
CA LEU A 143 -1.98 7.36 20.37
C LEU A 143 -1.94 5.89 20.84
N GLY A 144 -2.24 5.61 22.11
CA GLY A 144 -2.30 4.26 22.65
C GLY A 144 -3.44 3.43 22.04
N GLN A 145 -4.63 4.00 21.94
CA GLN A 145 -5.76 3.37 21.22
C GLN A 145 -5.43 3.22 19.73
N MET A 146 -4.77 4.24 19.15
CA MET A 146 -3.96 4.24 17.93
C MET A 146 -3.29 2.91 17.60
N SER A 147 -2.24 2.63 18.36
CA SER A 147 -1.38 1.45 18.17
C SER A 147 -2.14 0.14 18.38
N ASN A 148 -3.01 0.07 19.40
CA ASN A 148 -3.79 -1.14 19.69
C ASN A 148 -4.77 -1.47 18.54
N PHE A 149 -5.43 -0.45 18.00
CA PHE A 149 -6.37 -0.59 16.90
C PHE A 149 -5.68 -1.16 15.65
N LEU A 150 -4.58 -0.53 15.23
CA LEU A 150 -3.82 -0.96 14.05
C LEU A 150 -3.21 -2.36 14.23
N GLY A 151 -2.69 -2.68 15.42
CA GLY A 151 -2.14 -3.99 15.72
C GLY A 151 -3.18 -5.12 15.71
N ILE A 152 -4.39 -4.85 16.21
CA ILE A 152 -5.47 -5.84 16.18
C ILE A 152 -6.01 -6.05 14.77
N LEU A 153 -6.24 -4.96 14.02
CA LEU A 153 -6.84 -5.07 12.68
C LEU A 153 -5.89 -5.65 11.63
N GLN A 154 -4.57 -5.62 11.86
CA GLN A 154 -3.63 -6.45 11.10
C GLN A 154 -3.96 -7.95 11.18
N SER A 155 -4.64 -8.42 12.22
CA SER A 155 -5.06 -9.82 12.33
C SER A 155 -6.39 -10.11 11.62
N GLU A 156 -7.13 -9.08 11.21
CA GLU A 156 -8.40 -9.21 10.47
C GLU A 156 -8.27 -8.84 9.00
N TRP A 157 -7.13 -8.32 8.55
CA TRP A 157 -6.85 -7.88 7.18
C TRP A 157 -5.44 -8.27 6.76
N ALA A 158 -5.22 -8.64 5.50
CA ALA A 158 -3.91 -9.13 5.07
C ALA A 158 -2.85 -8.03 4.88
N GLY A 159 -3.29 -6.86 4.42
CA GLY A 159 -2.44 -5.77 3.95
C GLY A 159 -2.45 -4.54 4.85
N ALA A 160 -2.21 -3.39 4.22
CA ALA A 160 -2.01 -2.12 4.90
C ALA A 160 -3.23 -1.63 5.69
N GLN A 161 -2.97 -1.09 6.88
CA GLN A 161 -3.94 -0.43 7.77
C GLN A 161 -3.62 1.07 7.84
N ALA A 162 -4.53 1.92 7.39
CA ALA A 162 -4.26 3.35 7.24
C ALA A 162 -5.16 4.24 8.11
N PHE A 163 -4.59 5.35 8.61
CA PHE A 163 -5.36 6.49 9.10
C PHE A 163 -5.07 7.73 8.25
N SER A 164 -6.11 8.51 7.97
CA SER A 164 -5.98 9.82 7.32
C SER A 164 -6.10 10.96 8.35
N SER A 165 -5.54 12.13 8.00
CA SER A 165 -5.60 13.35 8.82
C SER A 165 -5.08 13.18 10.24
N PHE A 166 -3.96 12.46 10.37
CA PHE A 166 -3.36 12.08 11.65
C PHE A 166 -3.03 13.30 12.52
N ASP A 167 -2.37 14.30 11.93
CA ASP A 167 -1.98 15.55 12.58
C ASP A 167 -3.21 16.41 12.92
N THR A 168 -4.13 16.59 11.97
CA THR A 168 -5.36 17.39 12.17
C THR A 168 -6.22 16.85 13.32
N TYR A 169 -6.49 15.54 13.34
CA TYR A 169 -7.36 14.94 14.34
C TYR A 169 -6.74 14.86 15.74
N LEU A 170 -5.41 14.80 15.85
CA LEU A 170 -4.71 14.70 17.13
C LEU A 170 -4.35 16.07 17.74
N ALA A 171 -4.26 17.13 16.93
CA ALA A 171 -3.90 18.48 17.37
C ALA A 171 -4.77 19.03 18.53
N PRO A 172 -6.10 18.85 18.57
CA PRO A 172 -6.92 19.29 19.70
C PRO A 172 -6.52 18.70 21.05
N TYR A 173 -6.00 17.46 21.08
CA TYR A 173 -5.57 16.80 22.31
C TYR A 173 -4.27 17.40 22.85
N VAL A 174 -3.36 17.80 21.96
CA VAL A 174 -2.11 18.50 22.35
C VAL A 174 -2.45 19.86 22.98
N PHE A 175 -3.42 20.57 22.42
CA PHE A 175 -3.91 21.84 22.96
C PHE A 175 -4.56 21.64 24.33
N TYR A 176 -5.46 20.66 24.42
CA TYR A 176 -6.17 20.32 25.66
C TYR A 176 -5.22 19.99 26.82
N ASP A 177 -4.24 19.14 26.55
CA ASP A 177 -3.25 18.69 27.52
C ASP A 177 -2.16 19.75 27.80
N GLN A 178 -2.14 20.86 27.04
CA GLN A 178 -1.14 21.92 27.09
C GLN A 178 0.31 21.40 26.99
N LEU A 179 0.52 20.39 26.13
CA LEU A 179 1.80 19.69 26.06
C LEU A 179 2.90 20.59 25.49
N SER A 180 4.09 20.44 26.07
CA SER A 180 5.31 20.95 25.46
C SER A 180 5.75 20.09 24.27
N PHE A 181 6.59 20.65 23.39
CA PHE A 181 7.16 19.90 22.27
C PHE A 181 7.89 18.63 22.72
N LYS A 182 8.60 18.69 23.85
CA LYS A 182 9.31 17.55 24.44
C LYS A 182 8.36 16.40 24.80
N GLU A 183 7.17 16.72 25.29
CA GLU A 183 6.15 15.72 25.66
C GLU A 183 5.49 15.13 24.42
N VAL A 184 5.14 15.97 23.43
CA VAL A 184 4.63 15.51 22.12
C VAL A 184 5.63 14.56 21.47
N LYS A 185 6.91 14.95 21.37
CA LYS A 185 7.98 14.10 20.80
C LYS A 185 8.16 12.79 21.54
N LYS A 186 8.05 12.76 22.87
CA LYS A 186 8.12 11.51 23.64
C LYS A 186 6.92 10.60 23.36
N ALA A 187 5.72 11.15 23.27
CA ALA A 187 4.50 10.40 22.97
C ALA A 187 4.51 9.85 21.54
N ILE A 188 4.90 10.66 20.55
CA ILE A 188 5.08 10.21 19.16
C ILE A 188 6.17 9.15 19.04
N ARG A 189 7.31 9.32 19.74
CA ARG A 189 8.35 8.27 19.79
C ARG A 189 7.78 6.94 20.28
N GLN A 190 7.03 6.96 21.38
CA GLN A 190 6.40 5.74 21.89
C GLN A 190 5.46 5.10 20.87
N PHE A 191 4.63 5.91 20.19
CA PHE A 191 3.73 5.43 19.14
C PHE A 191 4.49 4.75 17.98
N VAL A 192 5.55 5.39 17.46
CA VAL A 192 6.38 4.84 16.38
C VAL A 192 7.04 3.53 16.80
N TYR A 193 7.64 3.46 18.00
CA TYR A 193 8.25 2.22 18.49
C TYR A 193 7.22 1.08 18.62
N ASN A 194 6.03 1.36 19.14
CA ASN A 194 4.97 0.35 19.27
C ASN A 194 4.53 -0.23 17.91
N LEU A 195 4.68 0.51 16.81
CA LEU A 195 4.35 0.05 15.46
C LEU A 195 5.51 -0.64 14.74
N ASN A 196 6.74 -0.58 15.26
CA ASN A 196 7.92 -1.20 14.64
C ASN A 196 8.48 -2.38 15.41
N VAL A 197 8.13 -2.55 16.69
CA VAL A 197 8.56 -3.72 17.48
C VAL A 197 7.49 -4.82 17.34
N PRO A 198 7.75 -5.89 16.58
CA PRO A 198 6.76 -6.93 16.34
C PRO A 198 6.47 -7.71 17.61
N ALA A 199 5.18 -7.93 17.90
CA ALA A 199 4.74 -8.80 18.98
C ALA A 199 4.61 -10.26 18.48
N ARG A 200 3.60 -11.01 18.98
CA ARG A 200 3.38 -12.44 18.66
C ARG A 200 3.24 -12.76 17.17
N TRP A 201 2.89 -11.79 16.34
CA TRP A 201 2.61 -11.95 14.92
C TRP A 201 3.87 -12.16 14.05
N GLY A 202 5.08 -11.93 14.57
CA GLY A 202 6.33 -12.15 13.81
C GLY A 202 6.62 -11.10 12.72
N GLN A 203 5.74 -10.11 12.57
CA GLN A 203 5.82 -9.02 11.60
C GLN A 203 5.23 -7.75 12.24
N SER A 204 5.84 -6.59 11.97
CA SER A 204 5.31 -5.30 12.40
C SER A 204 4.10 -4.92 11.54
N PRO A 205 3.06 -4.28 12.12
CA PRO A 205 1.85 -3.91 11.40
C PRO A 205 2.17 -3.00 10.23
N PHE A 206 1.73 -3.42 9.03
CA PHE A 206 1.86 -2.60 7.83
C PHE A 206 0.92 -1.40 7.98
N THR A 207 1.47 -0.27 8.39
CA THR A 207 0.68 0.89 8.80
C THR A 207 1.06 2.14 8.04
N ASN A 208 0.05 2.97 7.82
CA ASN A 208 0.17 4.18 7.02
C ASN A 208 -0.55 5.32 7.73
N ILE A 209 0.04 6.51 7.67
CA ILE A 209 -0.61 7.74 8.11
C ILE A 209 -0.55 8.79 7.02
N THR A 210 -1.63 9.54 6.85
CA THR A 210 -1.63 10.75 6.02
C THR A 210 -1.51 11.97 6.92
N LEU A 211 -0.57 12.85 6.57
CA LEU A 211 -0.34 14.14 7.21
C LEU A 211 -0.88 15.23 6.29
N ASP A 212 -1.80 16.05 6.81
CA ASP A 212 -2.41 17.13 6.06
C ASP A 212 -1.47 18.35 5.96
N ILE A 213 -0.63 18.57 6.98
CA ILE A 213 0.30 19.70 7.15
C ILE A 213 -0.43 21.04 7.34
N THR A 214 -1.33 21.38 6.42
CA THR A 214 -2.25 22.50 6.51
C THR A 214 -3.64 22.00 6.87
N VAL A 215 -4.39 22.73 7.71
CA VAL A 215 -5.75 22.34 8.09
C VAL A 215 -6.62 22.21 6.83
N PRO A 216 -7.15 21.01 6.54
CA PRO A 216 -7.95 20.80 5.34
C PRO A 216 -9.21 21.66 5.31
N GLU A 217 -9.60 22.16 4.13
CA GLU A 217 -10.81 22.97 3.95
C GLU A 217 -12.07 22.24 4.44
N ASP A 218 -12.19 20.94 4.14
CA ASP A 218 -13.32 20.11 4.53
C ASP A 218 -13.42 19.87 6.05
N LEU A 219 -12.30 19.98 6.78
CA LEU A 219 -12.25 19.81 8.24
C LEU A 219 -12.21 21.14 9.00
N ARG A 220 -11.80 22.23 8.37
CA ARG A 220 -11.49 23.54 8.97
C ARG A 220 -12.53 24.01 9.98
N ASP A 221 -13.80 23.94 9.61
CA ASP A 221 -14.94 24.44 10.38
C ASP A 221 -15.67 23.35 11.16
N GLN A 222 -15.15 22.11 11.16
CA GLN A 222 -15.69 21.04 11.98
C GLN A 222 -15.16 21.13 13.41
N ALA A 223 -16.01 20.77 14.35
CA ALA A 223 -15.64 20.62 15.76
C ALA A 223 -14.88 19.28 15.98
N PRO A 224 -13.85 19.27 16.83
CA PRO A 224 -13.31 18.02 17.35
C PRO A 224 -14.35 17.36 18.28
N THR A 225 -14.54 16.05 18.14
CA THR A 225 -15.64 15.34 18.81
C THR A 225 -15.18 14.27 19.80
N TYR A 226 -15.94 14.15 20.89
CA TYR A 226 -15.84 13.12 21.93
C TYR A 226 -17.26 12.64 22.27
N ASN A 227 -17.56 11.37 22.03
CA ASN A 227 -18.88 10.76 22.28
C ASN A 227 -20.05 11.60 21.70
N ASN A 228 -19.93 11.99 20.42
CA ASN A 228 -20.90 12.82 19.69
C ASN A 228 -21.15 14.22 20.31
N ALA A 229 -20.25 14.67 21.18
CA ALA A 229 -20.23 16.03 21.72
C ALA A 229 -18.92 16.73 21.34
N HIS A 230 -18.82 18.04 21.58
CA HIS A 230 -17.56 18.76 21.45
C HIS A 230 -16.50 18.16 22.39
N LEU A 231 -15.25 18.01 21.93
CA LEU A 231 -14.15 17.50 22.75
C LEU A 231 -14.00 18.29 24.06
N PHE A 232 -14.21 19.60 23.99
CA PHE A 232 -14.12 20.52 25.13
C PHE A 232 -15.44 20.74 25.89
N LYS A 233 -16.48 19.95 25.61
CA LYS A 233 -17.77 20.11 26.28
C LYS A 233 -17.64 19.90 27.79
N GLY A 234 -18.14 20.87 28.56
CA GLY A 234 -18.09 20.85 30.03
C GLY A 234 -16.69 21.03 30.60
N ILE A 235 -15.73 21.53 29.81
CA ILE A 235 -14.38 21.86 30.28
C ILE A 235 -14.34 23.35 30.61
N ASP A 236 -14.27 23.66 31.89
CA ASP A 236 -14.12 25.01 32.39
C ASP A 236 -12.64 25.26 32.78
N ASN A 237 -11.92 25.98 31.94
CA ASN A 237 -10.50 26.26 32.13
C ASN A 237 -10.14 27.63 31.54
N ASP A 238 -10.06 28.64 32.40
CA ASP A 238 -9.73 30.03 32.02
C ASP A 238 -8.41 30.16 31.27
N ALA A 239 -7.41 29.34 31.60
CA ALA A 239 -6.11 29.41 30.93
C ALA A 239 -6.19 28.91 29.49
N LEU A 240 -6.91 27.80 29.26
CA LEU A 240 -7.19 27.30 27.91
C LEU A 240 -8.07 28.27 27.13
N LEU A 241 -9.11 28.84 27.76
CA LEU A 241 -9.98 29.79 27.09
C LEU A 241 -9.22 31.05 26.66
N ARG A 242 -8.35 31.60 27.52
CA ARG A 242 -7.48 32.72 27.15
C ARG A 242 -6.54 32.38 25.99
N LYS A 243 -5.97 31.18 25.98
CA LYS A 243 -5.15 30.70 24.84
C LYS A 243 -5.97 30.58 23.55
N ALA A 244 -7.21 30.13 23.64
CA ALA A 244 -8.12 30.06 22.51
C ALA A 244 -8.49 31.45 21.98
N GLN A 245 -8.86 32.37 22.88
CA GLN A 245 -9.20 33.77 22.56
C GLN A 245 -8.04 34.57 21.96
N ALA A 246 -6.80 34.22 22.33
CA ALA A 246 -5.60 34.79 21.69
C ALA A 246 -5.44 34.37 20.22
N ARG A 247 -6.10 33.29 19.79
CA ARG A 247 -6.12 32.82 18.39
C ARG A 247 -7.29 33.41 17.61
N ASP A 248 -8.44 33.51 18.26
CA ASP A 248 -9.65 34.10 17.67
C ASP A 248 -10.50 34.73 18.78
N MET A 249 -10.63 36.07 18.74
CA MET A 249 -11.42 36.84 19.73
C MET A 249 -12.92 36.49 19.70
N GLY A 250 -13.41 35.83 18.64
CA GLY A 250 -14.79 35.34 18.53
C GLY A 250 -15.09 34.13 19.42
N ILE A 251 -14.08 33.49 20.01
CA ILE A 251 -14.24 32.33 20.90
C ILE A 251 -14.75 32.80 22.27
N ARG A 252 -16.01 32.46 22.59
CA ARG A 252 -16.65 32.80 23.87
C ARG A 252 -16.46 31.69 24.90
N ASN A 253 -16.41 30.45 24.45
CA ASN A 253 -16.11 29.27 25.25
C ASN A 253 -15.34 28.24 24.41
N LEU A 254 -14.76 27.22 25.03
CA LEU A 254 -13.94 26.22 24.32
C LEU A 254 -14.73 25.38 23.30
N GLU A 255 -16.06 25.33 23.38
CA GLU A 255 -16.92 24.65 22.39
C GLU A 255 -17.10 25.45 21.09
N ASP A 256 -16.65 26.71 21.02
CA ASP A 256 -16.59 27.48 19.76
C ASP A 256 -15.36 27.08 18.89
N MET A 257 -14.42 26.26 19.41
CA MET A 257 -13.19 25.92 18.71
C MET A 257 -13.36 24.81 17.65
N CYS A 258 -13.13 25.14 16.38
CA CYS A 258 -13.02 24.18 15.26
C CYS A 258 -11.55 23.82 14.93
N PHE A 259 -11.33 22.86 14.02
CA PHE A 259 -9.98 22.40 13.64
C PHE A 259 -9.03 23.51 13.18
N ARG A 260 -9.55 24.57 12.54
CA ARG A 260 -8.77 25.75 12.13
C ARG A 260 -7.93 26.39 13.24
N HIS A 261 -8.34 26.24 14.49
CA HIS A 261 -7.65 26.88 15.62
C HIS A 261 -6.46 26.07 16.14
N PHE A 262 -6.18 24.86 15.63
CA PHE A 262 -5.13 23.97 16.17
C PHE A 262 -3.90 23.80 15.25
N ALA A 263 -3.71 24.72 14.29
CA ALA A 263 -2.53 24.71 13.42
C ALA A 263 -1.17 24.67 14.17
N PRO A 264 -0.98 25.40 15.30
CA PRO A 264 0.26 25.30 16.08
C PRO A 264 0.54 23.89 16.60
N GLU A 265 -0.50 23.17 17.04
CA GLU A 265 -0.37 21.81 17.53
C GLU A 265 -0.12 20.80 16.40
N MET A 266 -0.71 21.02 15.22
CA MET A 266 -0.37 20.24 14.02
C MET A 266 1.12 20.38 13.67
N GLU A 267 1.65 21.60 13.68
CA GLU A 267 3.09 21.85 13.46
C GLU A 267 3.94 21.06 14.46
N MET A 268 3.59 21.10 15.75
CA MET A 268 4.32 20.34 16.79
C MET A 268 4.31 18.83 16.55
N ILE A 269 3.16 18.26 16.17
CA ILE A 269 3.02 16.83 15.87
C ILE A 269 3.88 16.45 14.66
N ASN A 270 3.80 17.24 13.58
CA ASN A 270 4.52 16.96 12.33
C ASN A 270 6.04 17.02 12.53
N ILE A 271 6.56 18.07 13.17
CA ILE A 271 7.99 18.19 13.48
C ILE A 271 8.43 17.04 14.40
N ALA A 272 7.68 16.76 15.46
CA ALA A 272 7.99 15.68 16.39
C ALA A 272 8.05 14.30 15.69
N TYR A 273 7.13 14.04 14.77
CA TYR A 273 7.08 12.82 13.99
C TYR A 273 8.31 12.67 13.09
N TYR A 274 8.62 13.68 12.28
CA TYR A 274 9.75 13.61 11.37
C TYR A 274 11.09 13.60 12.09
N GLU A 275 11.25 14.33 13.21
CA GLU A 275 12.45 14.21 14.03
C GLU A 275 12.65 12.79 14.57
N VAL A 276 11.58 12.09 14.97
CA VAL A 276 11.68 10.68 15.40
C VAL A 276 12.06 9.77 14.23
N MET A 277 11.42 9.93 13.07
CA MET A 277 11.71 9.13 11.87
C MET A 277 13.14 9.36 11.34
N THR A 278 13.66 10.58 11.44
CA THR A 278 15.04 10.94 11.01
C THR A 278 16.11 10.45 11.98
N GLN A 279 15.79 10.39 13.28
CA GLN A 279 16.68 9.87 14.32
C GLN A 279 16.85 8.36 14.20
N GLY A 280 15.77 7.62 13.92
CA GLY A 280 15.79 6.17 13.90
C GLY A 280 15.78 5.53 15.29
N ASP A 281 16.12 4.25 15.34
CA ASP A 281 16.22 3.47 16.57
C ASP A 281 17.47 3.82 17.41
N SER A 282 17.75 3.07 18.46
CA SER A 282 18.92 3.28 19.32
C SER A 282 20.28 3.19 18.59
N THR A 283 20.31 2.57 17.40
CA THR A 283 21.48 2.44 16.53
C THR A 283 21.40 3.34 15.29
N GLY A 284 20.36 4.17 15.18
CA GLY A 284 20.10 5.01 14.01
C GLY A 284 19.54 4.23 12.80
N GLN A 285 19.04 3.01 13.00
CA GLN A 285 18.30 2.30 11.94
C GLN A 285 16.96 3.01 11.67
N PRO A 286 16.53 3.11 10.41
CA PRO A 286 15.28 3.75 10.05
C PRO A 286 14.09 2.98 10.61
N PHE A 287 13.02 3.69 10.99
CA PHE A 287 11.72 3.06 11.20
C PHE A 287 11.05 2.81 9.86
N THR A 288 10.44 1.63 9.72
CA THR A 288 9.66 1.28 8.52
C THR A 288 8.25 1.86 8.60
N PHE A 289 7.66 1.89 9.80
CA PHE A 289 6.25 2.21 10.03
C PHE A 289 6.04 3.33 11.07
N PRO A 290 4.86 3.96 11.11
CA PRO A 290 3.92 4.00 10.00
C PRO A 290 4.58 4.74 8.83
N ILE A 291 4.18 4.42 7.60
CA ILE A 291 4.69 5.11 6.42
C ILE A 291 3.92 6.43 6.29
N PRO A 292 4.61 7.58 6.29
CA PRO A 292 3.95 8.87 6.13
C PRO A 292 3.65 9.18 4.66
N THR A 293 2.42 9.59 4.40
CA THR A 293 2.00 10.23 3.15
C THR A 293 1.77 11.71 3.40
N VAL A 294 2.42 12.57 2.62
CA VAL A 294 2.32 14.03 2.68
C VAL A 294 1.56 14.51 1.46
N ASN A 295 0.47 15.23 1.71
CA ASN A 295 -0.31 15.88 0.66
C ASN A 295 0.37 17.19 0.29
N ILE A 296 0.83 17.33 -0.97
CA ILE A 296 1.39 18.59 -1.46
C ILE A 296 0.34 19.27 -2.33
N THR A 297 -0.29 20.30 -1.78
CA THR A 297 -1.28 21.18 -2.40
C THR A 297 -0.65 22.52 -2.82
N GLU A 298 -1.37 23.35 -3.57
CA GLU A 298 -0.86 24.65 -4.02
C GLU A 298 -0.53 25.61 -2.87
N ASP A 299 -1.21 25.47 -1.74
CA ASP A 299 -1.03 26.27 -0.51
C ASP A 299 0.04 25.71 0.44
N PHE A 300 0.77 24.66 0.05
CA PHE A 300 1.85 24.10 0.86
C PHE A 300 2.97 25.13 1.10
N ASP A 301 3.25 25.46 2.36
CA ASP A 301 4.31 26.39 2.73
C ASP A 301 5.69 25.70 2.76
N TRP A 302 6.40 25.83 1.65
CA TRP A 302 7.76 25.31 1.43
C TRP A 302 8.83 25.90 2.36
N ASN A 303 8.55 27.06 3.00
CA ASN A 303 9.48 27.75 3.89
C ASN A 303 9.14 27.52 5.37
N SER A 304 8.13 26.72 5.67
CA SER A 304 7.76 26.38 7.04
C SER A 304 8.79 25.46 7.70
N LYS A 305 8.87 25.52 9.04
CA LYS A 305 9.68 24.58 9.84
C LYS A 305 9.26 23.12 9.64
N VAL A 306 7.97 22.91 9.39
CA VAL A 306 7.43 21.59 9.07
C VAL A 306 8.02 21.09 7.76
N ALA A 307 8.02 21.92 6.71
CA ALA A 307 8.65 21.57 5.43
C ALA A 307 10.15 21.30 5.61
N ASP A 308 10.90 22.13 6.34
CA ASP A 308 12.32 21.89 6.63
C ASP A 308 12.56 20.46 7.18
N THR A 309 11.75 20.06 8.16
CA THR A 309 11.88 18.78 8.87
C THR A 309 11.46 17.60 7.98
N ILE A 310 10.39 17.75 7.19
CA ILE A 310 9.95 16.74 6.20
C ILE A 310 11.06 16.48 5.20
N PHE A 311 11.63 17.55 4.62
CA PHE A 311 12.60 17.42 3.54
C PHE A 311 14.00 17.08 4.04
N GLU A 312 14.35 17.37 5.30
CA GLU A 312 15.52 16.78 5.95
C GLU A 312 15.39 15.25 6.05
N ASN A 313 14.22 14.75 6.48
CA ASN A 313 13.96 13.32 6.49
C ASN A 313 13.98 12.73 5.09
N ALA A 314 13.35 13.38 4.12
CA ALA A 314 13.27 12.89 2.74
C ALA A 314 14.65 12.83 2.07
N ALA A 315 15.50 13.84 2.30
CA ALA A 315 16.87 13.88 1.79
C ALA A 315 17.74 12.77 2.38
N LYS A 316 17.62 12.49 3.69
CA LYS A 316 18.47 11.55 4.42
C LYS A 316 17.99 10.10 4.37
N VAL A 317 16.72 9.89 4.69
CA VAL A 317 16.11 8.55 4.86
C VAL A 317 15.12 8.27 3.74
N GLY A 318 14.34 9.26 3.32
CA GLY A 318 13.35 9.11 2.25
C GLY A 318 12.03 8.53 2.70
N SER A 319 11.55 8.77 3.93
CA SER A 319 10.35 8.10 4.51
C SER A 319 9.01 8.48 3.87
N SER A 320 8.90 9.70 3.35
CA SER A 320 7.64 10.23 2.83
C SER A 320 7.27 9.70 1.45
N TYR A 321 5.98 9.45 1.29
CA TYR A 321 5.29 9.51 0.01
C TYR A 321 4.77 10.92 -0.20
N PHE A 322 5.07 11.50 -1.36
CA PHE A 322 4.54 12.80 -1.74
C PHE A 322 3.39 12.59 -2.71
N GLN A 323 2.20 12.96 -2.28
CA GLN A 323 1.04 13.00 -3.16
C GLN A 323 1.01 14.33 -3.90
N ASN A 324 0.93 14.23 -5.21
CA ASN A 324 0.87 15.39 -6.09
C ASN A 324 -0.56 15.90 -6.21
N PHE A 325 -0.87 17.05 -5.59
CA PHE A 325 -2.08 17.83 -5.87
C PHE A 325 -1.75 19.17 -6.54
N VAL A 326 -0.58 19.29 -7.15
CA VAL A 326 -0.15 20.48 -7.88
C VAL A 326 -0.21 20.19 -9.38
N GLY A 327 0.79 19.51 -9.94
CA GLY A 327 0.87 19.20 -11.36
C GLY A 327 -0.19 18.21 -11.83
N SER A 328 -0.65 17.31 -10.95
CA SER A 328 -1.69 16.34 -11.30
C SER A 328 -3.04 16.98 -11.62
N GLN A 329 -3.33 18.17 -11.08
CA GLN A 329 -4.62 18.86 -11.20
C GLN A 329 -4.79 19.56 -12.55
N PHE A 330 -3.72 19.68 -13.34
CA PHE A 330 -3.74 20.44 -14.58
C PHE A 330 -3.12 19.66 -15.74
N ILE A 331 -3.65 19.87 -16.94
CA ILE A 331 -3.03 19.53 -18.20
C ILE A 331 -2.37 20.80 -18.72
N VAL A 332 -1.07 20.71 -19.00
CA VAL A 332 -0.28 21.82 -19.56
C VAL A 332 -0.16 21.60 -21.05
N ASP A 333 -0.59 22.59 -21.84
CA ASP A 333 -0.38 22.56 -23.28
C ASP A 333 1.14 22.68 -23.56
N PRO A 334 1.72 21.73 -24.31
CA PRO A 334 3.17 21.66 -24.46
C PRO A 334 3.76 22.88 -25.21
N VAL A 335 2.96 23.54 -26.06
CA VAL A 335 3.37 24.66 -26.92
C VAL A 335 3.07 26.00 -26.25
N THR A 336 1.82 26.21 -25.83
CA THR A 336 1.36 27.50 -25.28
C THR A 336 1.63 27.66 -23.79
N LYS A 337 1.96 26.55 -23.09
CA LYS A 337 2.10 26.46 -21.63
C LYS A 337 0.83 26.82 -20.86
N GLU A 338 -0.32 26.89 -21.53
CA GLU A 338 -1.61 27.12 -20.90
C GLU A 338 -1.95 25.95 -19.97
N ARG A 339 -2.46 26.25 -18.76
CA ARG A 339 -2.92 25.26 -17.78
C ARG A 339 -4.43 25.12 -17.87
N ARG A 340 -4.92 23.91 -18.09
CA ARG A 340 -6.34 23.57 -18.06
C ARG A 340 -6.61 22.53 -16.96
N PRO A 341 -7.75 22.59 -16.24
CA PRO A 341 -8.07 21.56 -15.24
C PRO A 341 -8.04 20.16 -15.85
N ASN A 342 -7.43 19.22 -15.14
CA ASN A 342 -7.37 17.83 -15.55
C ASN A 342 -8.67 17.12 -15.11
N PRO A 343 -9.55 16.73 -16.05
CA PRO A 343 -10.81 16.06 -15.69
C PRO A 343 -10.61 14.68 -15.07
N GLU A 344 -9.44 14.05 -15.27
CA GLU A 344 -9.10 12.76 -14.67
C GLU A 344 -8.41 12.90 -13.30
N ALA A 345 -8.20 14.12 -12.79
CA ALA A 345 -7.50 14.35 -11.53
C ALA A 345 -8.39 14.17 -10.30
N TYR A 346 -7.79 13.68 -9.21
CA TYR A 346 -8.44 13.72 -7.90
C TYR A 346 -8.37 15.09 -7.28
N SER A 347 -9.51 15.59 -6.83
CA SER A 347 -9.51 16.71 -5.91
C SER A 347 -9.04 16.27 -4.50
N PRO A 348 -8.31 17.12 -3.76
CA PRO A 348 -7.87 16.83 -2.39
C PRO A 348 -9.02 16.45 -1.43
N GLY A 349 -10.20 17.04 -1.59
CA GLY A 349 -11.38 16.75 -0.76
C GLY A 349 -12.05 15.40 -1.08
N ALA A 350 -11.90 14.86 -2.28
CA ALA A 350 -12.43 13.54 -2.67
C ALA A 350 -11.75 12.40 -1.88
N VAL A 351 -10.48 12.58 -1.50
CA VAL A 351 -9.71 11.61 -0.72
C VAL A 351 -10.25 11.40 0.69
N ARG A 352 -10.92 12.39 1.30
CA ARG A 352 -11.46 12.23 2.67
C ARG A 352 -12.98 11.97 2.70
N SER A 353 -13.68 12.21 1.59
CA SER A 353 -15.16 12.19 1.55
C SER A 353 -15.80 10.87 1.14
N MET A 354 -15.03 9.82 0.83
CA MET A 354 -15.54 8.47 0.51
C MET A 354 -16.35 7.83 1.65
N CYS A 355 -16.27 8.38 2.87
CA CYS A 355 -16.84 7.82 4.10
C CYS A 355 -18.39 7.85 4.17
N CYS A 356 -19.08 8.94 3.77
CA CYS A 356 -20.49 9.12 4.19
C CYS A 356 -21.48 9.75 3.19
N ARG A 357 -21.09 10.19 1.98
CA ARG A 357 -22.01 11.02 1.18
C ARG A 357 -21.95 10.93 -0.33
N LEU A 358 -20.93 10.30 -0.93
CA LEU A 358 -20.89 10.14 -2.38
C LEU A 358 -21.71 8.93 -2.82
N GLN A 359 -22.77 9.20 -3.57
CA GLN A 359 -23.32 8.24 -4.51
C GLN A 359 -22.35 8.20 -5.69
N LEU A 360 -21.61 7.10 -5.81
CA LEU A 360 -20.52 6.94 -6.76
C LEU A 360 -21.08 6.55 -8.14
N ASP A 361 -20.75 7.30 -9.19
CA ASP A 361 -21.14 6.95 -10.56
C ASP A 361 -20.29 5.77 -11.04
N LEU A 362 -20.94 4.63 -11.27
CA LEU A 362 -20.28 3.39 -11.70
C LEU A 362 -19.83 3.44 -13.17
N ARG A 363 -20.30 4.43 -13.94
CA ARG A 363 -19.89 4.68 -15.33
C ARG A 363 -18.51 5.31 -15.43
N GLU A 364 -18.02 5.86 -14.32
CA GLU A 364 -16.67 6.43 -14.23
C GLU A 364 -15.76 5.47 -13.45
N LEU A 365 -14.52 5.32 -13.92
CA LEU A 365 -13.49 4.70 -13.08
C LEU A 365 -13.07 5.68 -12.02
N LEU A 366 -13.68 5.51 -10.86
CA LEU A 366 -13.19 6.12 -9.65
C LEU A 366 -11.83 5.52 -9.37
N LYS A 367 -10.88 6.40 -9.22
CA LYS A 367 -9.58 6.07 -8.69
C LYS A 367 -9.57 6.09 -7.16
N ARG A 368 -8.78 5.17 -6.60
CA ARG A 368 -8.77 4.91 -5.15
C ARG A 368 -8.23 6.14 -4.43
N GLY A 369 -8.96 6.60 -3.41
CA GLY A 369 -8.53 7.70 -2.55
C GLY A 369 -7.28 7.29 -1.76
N ASN A 370 -6.22 8.08 -1.90
CA ASN A 370 -4.87 7.75 -1.50
C ASN A 370 -4.27 6.50 -2.20
N GLY A 371 -2.93 6.48 -2.36
CA GLY A 371 -2.21 5.55 -3.22
C GLY A 371 -2.17 4.10 -2.70
N LEU A 372 -1.10 3.41 -3.05
CA LEU A 372 -0.87 2.01 -2.67
C LEU A 372 -0.68 1.79 -1.15
N PHE A 373 -0.25 2.84 -0.47
CA PHE A 373 0.18 2.86 0.93
C PHE A 373 -0.52 3.97 1.71
N GLY A 374 -1.77 4.24 1.38
CA GLY A 374 -2.65 5.10 2.15
C GLY A 374 -4.01 4.87 1.54
N SER A 375 -4.96 4.30 2.28
CA SER A 375 -6.34 4.28 1.81
C SER A 375 -7.05 5.44 2.49
N ALA A 376 -7.92 6.10 1.75
CA ALA A 376 -8.88 7.05 2.26
C ALA A 376 -9.78 6.43 3.35
N GLU A 377 -10.51 7.28 4.07
CA GLU A 377 -11.37 6.85 5.18
C GLU A 377 -12.47 5.87 4.72
N MET A 378 -12.56 4.71 5.39
CA MET A 378 -13.52 3.63 5.13
C MET A 378 -13.53 3.13 3.67
N THR A 379 -12.36 3.08 3.04
CA THR A 379 -12.13 2.46 1.74
C THR A 379 -10.87 1.59 1.78
N GLY A 380 -10.62 0.85 0.72
CA GLY A 380 -9.56 -0.13 0.65
C GLY A 380 -9.77 -1.03 -0.55
N SER A 381 -9.24 -2.25 -0.49
CA SER A 381 -9.47 -3.26 -1.52
C SER A 381 -9.85 -4.58 -0.89
N ILE A 382 -10.83 -5.27 -1.49
CA ILE A 382 -11.24 -6.60 -1.05
C ILE A 382 -10.22 -7.66 -1.46
N GLY A 383 -9.47 -7.41 -2.53
CA GLY A 383 -8.51 -8.33 -3.10
C GLY A 383 -7.81 -7.74 -4.32
N VAL A 384 -6.62 -8.28 -4.61
CA VAL A 384 -5.82 -7.92 -5.77
C VAL A 384 -5.55 -9.18 -6.59
N VAL A 385 -5.72 -9.09 -7.92
CA VAL A 385 -5.28 -10.10 -8.87
C VAL A 385 -4.38 -9.44 -9.92
N THR A 386 -3.16 -9.96 -10.10
CA THR A 386 -2.18 -9.42 -11.05
C THR A 386 -2.02 -10.34 -12.25
N LEU A 387 -2.07 -9.79 -13.45
CA LEU A 387 -1.80 -10.50 -14.71
C LEU A 387 -0.30 -10.56 -15.00
N ASN A 388 0.16 -11.70 -15.53
CA ASN A 388 1.53 -11.90 -15.97
C ASN A 388 1.72 -11.42 -17.42
N MET A 389 2.10 -10.16 -17.59
CA MET A 389 2.18 -9.53 -18.91
C MET A 389 3.35 -10.07 -19.73
N ALA A 390 4.48 -10.41 -19.10
CA ALA A 390 5.65 -10.96 -19.79
C ALA A 390 5.32 -12.25 -20.54
N ARG A 391 4.58 -13.16 -19.90
CA ARG A 391 4.08 -14.40 -20.52
C ARG A 391 3.15 -14.13 -21.69
N LEU A 392 2.28 -13.13 -21.59
CA LEU A 392 1.37 -12.75 -22.67
C LEU A 392 2.16 -12.28 -23.90
N GLY A 393 3.16 -11.42 -23.71
CA GLY A 393 4.05 -10.99 -24.79
C GLY A 393 4.77 -12.16 -25.47
N TYR A 394 5.22 -13.14 -24.70
CA TYR A 394 5.88 -14.33 -25.23
C TYR A 394 4.94 -15.24 -26.03
N ARG A 395 3.75 -15.55 -25.50
CA ARG A 395 2.79 -16.48 -26.12
C ARG A 395 2.17 -15.91 -27.41
N PHE A 396 2.00 -14.60 -27.49
CA PHE A 396 1.31 -13.92 -28.58
C PHE A 396 2.27 -13.04 -29.40
N LYS A 397 3.51 -13.50 -29.58
CA LYS A 397 4.55 -12.78 -30.34
C LYS A 397 4.03 -12.31 -31.70
N GLY A 398 4.02 -11.00 -31.93
CA GLY A 398 3.53 -10.37 -33.16
C GLY A 398 2.01 -10.38 -33.38
N ASP A 399 1.21 -10.93 -32.45
CA ASP A 399 -0.25 -11.00 -32.54
C ASP A 399 -0.92 -10.15 -31.44
N LEU A 400 -1.06 -8.85 -31.70
CA LEU A 400 -1.64 -7.91 -30.72
C LEU A 400 -3.12 -8.21 -30.44
N THR A 401 -3.84 -8.75 -31.43
CA THR A 401 -5.26 -9.10 -31.27
C THR A 401 -5.41 -10.30 -30.33
N GLY A 402 -4.63 -11.36 -30.56
CA GLY A 402 -4.60 -12.52 -29.67
C GLY A 402 -4.14 -12.16 -28.25
N LEU A 403 -3.12 -11.30 -28.12
CA LEU A 403 -2.67 -10.79 -26.82
C LEU A 403 -3.80 -10.07 -26.08
N THR A 404 -4.50 -9.16 -26.75
CA THR A 404 -5.59 -8.37 -26.17
C THR A 404 -6.75 -9.28 -25.74
N ASN A 405 -7.14 -10.24 -26.57
CA ASN A 405 -8.19 -11.20 -26.24
C ASN A 405 -7.82 -12.07 -25.02
N GLU A 406 -6.55 -12.46 -24.87
CA GLU A 406 -6.11 -13.22 -23.69
C GLU A 406 -6.06 -12.33 -22.44
N VAL A 407 -5.69 -11.05 -22.57
CA VAL A 407 -5.81 -10.07 -21.46
C VAL A 407 -7.26 -10.01 -20.98
N GLU A 408 -8.24 -9.87 -21.89
CA GLU A 408 -9.65 -9.85 -21.53
C GLU A 408 -10.06 -11.13 -20.79
N ARG A 409 -9.70 -12.31 -21.33
CA ARG A 409 -10.02 -13.60 -20.69
C ARG A 409 -9.43 -13.70 -19.28
N LEU A 410 -8.17 -13.29 -19.08
CA LEU A 410 -7.56 -13.30 -17.75
C LEU A 410 -8.18 -12.25 -16.81
N MET A 411 -8.64 -11.11 -17.33
CA MET A 411 -9.40 -10.13 -16.57
C MET A 411 -10.77 -10.65 -16.14
N ASP A 412 -11.46 -11.44 -16.97
CA ASP A 412 -12.73 -12.09 -16.60
C ASP A 412 -12.52 -13.09 -15.45
N ILE A 413 -11.42 -13.86 -15.49
CA ILE A 413 -11.03 -14.76 -14.38
C ILE A 413 -10.72 -13.96 -13.11
N ALA A 414 -9.97 -12.86 -13.24
CA ALA A 414 -9.65 -11.97 -12.13
C ALA A 414 -10.91 -11.39 -11.49
N LYS A 415 -11.84 -10.86 -12.30
CA LYS A 415 -13.17 -10.40 -11.88
C LYS A 415 -13.91 -11.48 -11.10
N SER A 416 -14.05 -12.68 -11.67
CA SER A 416 -14.75 -13.80 -11.04
C SER A 416 -14.13 -14.18 -9.68
N THR A 417 -12.79 -14.20 -9.60
CA THR A 417 -12.05 -14.45 -8.35
C THR A 417 -12.37 -13.40 -7.29
N LEU A 418 -12.33 -12.11 -7.66
CA LEU A 418 -12.55 -10.98 -6.76
C LEU A 418 -13.99 -10.93 -6.24
N GLU A 419 -14.97 -11.21 -7.09
CA GLU A 419 -16.38 -11.31 -6.70
C GLU A 419 -16.64 -12.48 -5.74
N LYS A 420 -16.04 -13.65 -5.99
CA LYS A 420 -16.10 -14.80 -5.06
C LYS A 420 -15.44 -14.49 -3.72
N LYS A 421 -14.27 -13.82 -3.73
CA LYS A 421 -13.60 -13.38 -2.50
C LYS A 421 -14.49 -12.43 -1.72
N ARG A 422 -15.09 -11.44 -2.37
CA ARG A 422 -16.03 -10.49 -1.74
C ARG A 422 -17.22 -11.19 -1.11
N ALA A 423 -17.88 -12.09 -1.83
CA ALA A 423 -19.01 -12.85 -1.31
C ALA A 423 -18.62 -13.73 -0.10
N PHE A 424 -17.45 -14.38 -0.17
CA PHE A 424 -16.94 -15.20 0.92
C PHE A 424 -16.61 -14.35 2.17
N VAL A 425 -15.88 -13.24 1.99
CA VAL A 425 -15.52 -12.33 3.07
C VAL A 425 -16.78 -11.74 3.71
N GLN A 426 -17.78 -11.33 2.93
CA GLN A 426 -19.07 -10.88 3.47
C GLN A 426 -19.74 -11.98 4.30
N LYS A 427 -19.79 -13.22 3.79
CA LYS A 427 -20.35 -14.35 4.55
C LYS A 427 -19.63 -14.56 5.88
N MET A 428 -18.30 -14.44 5.91
CA MET A 428 -17.53 -14.57 7.16
C MET A 428 -17.71 -13.38 8.10
N TYR A 429 -17.85 -12.17 7.55
CA TYR A 429 -18.21 -10.96 8.29
C TYR A 429 -19.55 -11.14 8.99
N ASP A 430 -20.58 -11.61 8.28
CA ASP A 430 -21.93 -11.83 8.83
C ASP A 430 -21.96 -12.92 9.91
N ARG A 431 -21.04 -13.90 9.81
CA ARG A 431 -20.84 -14.95 10.84
C ARG A 431 -20.07 -14.46 12.07
N GLY A 432 -19.52 -13.25 12.05
CA GLY A 432 -18.76 -12.67 13.15
C GLY A 432 -17.27 -13.06 13.18
N LEU A 433 -16.68 -13.48 12.06
CA LEU A 433 -15.24 -13.80 11.99
C LEU A 433 -14.34 -12.57 12.15
N TYR A 434 -14.85 -11.38 11.78
CA TYR A 434 -14.11 -10.09 11.84
C TYR A 434 -14.81 -9.10 12.77
N PRO A 435 -14.85 -9.35 14.08
CA PRO A 435 -15.64 -8.56 15.02
C PRO A 435 -15.23 -7.08 15.10
N TYR A 436 -13.94 -6.77 15.00
CA TYR A 436 -13.50 -5.37 15.05
C TYR A 436 -13.77 -4.65 13.73
N THR A 437 -13.58 -5.33 12.60
CA THR A 437 -13.99 -4.84 11.28
C THR A 437 -15.49 -4.55 11.28
N ALA A 438 -16.33 -5.44 11.83
CA ALA A 438 -17.76 -5.22 11.91
C ALA A 438 -18.14 -3.96 12.73
N ARG A 439 -17.36 -3.65 13.76
CA ARG A 439 -17.59 -2.46 14.59
C ARG A 439 -17.22 -1.14 13.90
N TYR A 440 -16.14 -1.10 13.12
CA TYR A 440 -15.57 0.14 12.58
C TYR A 440 -15.72 0.29 11.06
N LEU A 441 -16.09 -0.78 10.36
CA LEU A 441 -16.33 -0.81 8.93
C LEU A 441 -17.66 -1.56 8.67
N PRO A 442 -18.78 -0.85 8.64
CA PRO A 442 -20.12 -1.46 8.57
C PRO A 442 -20.46 -2.06 7.19
N PHE A 443 -19.68 -1.77 6.15
CA PHE A 443 -19.92 -2.25 4.79
C PHE A 443 -18.65 -2.28 3.94
N PHE A 444 -18.65 -3.09 2.87
CA PHE A 444 -17.56 -3.16 1.88
C PHE A 444 -17.85 -2.44 0.56
N ARG A 445 -18.94 -1.65 0.45
CA ARG A 445 -19.33 -0.98 -0.81
C ARG A 445 -18.27 -0.01 -1.36
N ASN A 446 -17.44 0.53 -0.47
CA ASN A 446 -16.34 1.42 -0.81
C ASN A 446 -15.00 0.69 -1.04
N HIS A 447 -14.97 -0.64 -0.93
CA HIS A 447 -13.76 -1.43 -1.17
C HIS A 447 -13.70 -1.83 -2.63
N PHE A 448 -12.57 -1.55 -3.26
CA PHE A 448 -12.33 -1.87 -4.66
C PHE A 448 -12.02 -3.35 -4.87
N SER A 449 -12.38 -3.86 -6.05
CA SER A 449 -11.88 -5.10 -6.64
C SER A 449 -10.71 -4.72 -7.54
N THR A 450 -9.48 -5.10 -7.18
CA THR A 450 -8.29 -4.57 -7.84
C THR A 450 -7.70 -5.55 -8.84
N ILE A 451 -7.55 -5.11 -10.09
CA ILE A 451 -6.80 -5.83 -11.12
C ILE A 451 -5.51 -5.07 -11.38
N GLY A 452 -4.39 -5.79 -11.40
CA GLY A 452 -3.08 -5.20 -11.65
C GLY A 452 -2.29 -5.94 -12.72
N VAL A 453 -1.13 -5.39 -13.04
CA VAL A 453 -0.22 -5.89 -14.08
C VAL A 453 1.20 -6.01 -13.55
N ASN A 454 1.97 -6.93 -14.12
CA ASN A 454 3.39 -7.06 -13.86
C ASN A 454 4.15 -7.49 -15.13
N GLY A 455 5.33 -6.90 -15.36
CA GLY A 455 6.20 -7.26 -16.49
C GLY A 455 5.79 -6.68 -17.84
N ILE A 456 5.23 -5.47 -17.91
CA ILE A 456 4.89 -4.83 -19.20
C ILE A 456 6.14 -4.57 -20.03
N ASN A 457 7.28 -4.21 -19.41
CA ASN A 457 8.54 -4.09 -20.12
C ASN A 457 8.91 -5.39 -20.85
N GLU A 458 8.91 -6.51 -20.11
CA GLU A 458 9.22 -7.82 -20.70
C GLU A 458 8.12 -8.32 -21.64
N MET A 459 6.87 -7.87 -21.49
CA MET A 459 5.81 -8.11 -22.48
C MET A 459 6.19 -7.53 -23.83
N VAL A 460 6.56 -6.24 -23.89
CA VAL A 460 6.95 -5.57 -25.15
C VAL A 460 8.16 -6.26 -25.76
N ARG A 461 9.18 -6.55 -24.95
CA ARG A 461 10.39 -7.25 -25.40
C ARG A 461 10.06 -8.62 -25.99
N ASN A 462 9.31 -9.46 -25.27
CA ASN A 462 8.94 -10.79 -25.78
C ASN A 462 8.04 -10.72 -27.02
N PHE A 463 7.09 -9.77 -27.06
CA PHE A 463 6.16 -9.59 -28.16
C PHE A 463 6.85 -9.20 -29.47
N THR A 464 7.87 -8.34 -29.37
CA THR A 464 8.61 -7.80 -30.52
C THR A 464 9.87 -8.61 -30.87
N GLY A 465 10.23 -9.60 -30.06
CA GLY A 465 11.49 -10.34 -30.24
C GLY A 465 12.72 -9.52 -29.86
N ASP A 466 12.62 -8.74 -28.79
CA ASP A 466 13.63 -7.85 -28.21
C ASP A 466 13.99 -6.62 -29.06
N ALA A 467 13.16 -6.29 -30.05
CA ALA A 467 13.37 -5.11 -30.90
C ALA A 467 12.98 -3.79 -30.20
N HIS A 468 12.02 -3.85 -29.27
CA HIS A 468 11.50 -2.72 -28.51
C HIS A 468 11.33 -3.08 -27.04
N ASP A 469 11.39 -2.07 -26.18
CA ASP A 469 11.04 -2.14 -24.77
C ASP A 469 10.18 -0.93 -24.36
N ILE A 470 9.86 -0.77 -23.07
CA ILE A 470 8.95 0.31 -22.63
C ILE A 470 9.61 1.71 -22.61
N THR A 471 10.86 1.84 -23.03
CA THR A 471 11.62 3.09 -23.02
C THR A 471 11.59 3.81 -24.37
N ASP A 472 11.10 3.15 -25.42
CA ASP A 472 10.86 3.78 -26.72
C ASP A 472 9.36 4.06 -26.97
N GLU A 473 9.07 4.92 -27.95
CA GLU A 473 7.70 5.34 -28.25
C GLU A 473 6.81 4.17 -28.71
N TYR A 474 7.36 3.14 -29.36
CA TYR A 474 6.59 1.97 -29.77
C TYR A 474 6.09 1.20 -28.54
N GLY A 475 6.99 0.90 -27.60
CA GLY A 475 6.64 0.18 -26.38
C GLY A 475 5.72 0.99 -25.46
N VAL A 476 5.93 2.31 -25.36
CA VAL A 476 5.02 3.21 -24.64
C VAL A 476 3.62 3.18 -25.23
N GLN A 477 3.48 3.32 -26.55
CA GLN A 477 2.17 3.32 -27.22
C GLN A 477 1.45 1.98 -27.12
N MET A 478 2.15 0.87 -27.30
CA MET A 478 1.59 -0.48 -27.09
C MET A 478 1.08 -0.65 -25.65
N SER A 479 1.86 -0.19 -24.67
CA SER A 479 1.50 -0.28 -23.26
C SER A 479 0.30 0.60 -22.91
N LEU A 480 0.26 1.84 -23.41
CA LEU A 480 -0.88 2.75 -23.21
C LEU A 480 -2.17 2.18 -23.81
N HIS A 481 -2.09 1.62 -25.03
CA HIS A 481 -3.24 1.00 -25.68
C HIS A 481 -3.83 -0.14 -24.84
N LEU A 482 -2.98 -1.04 -24.32
CA LEU A 482 -3.43 -2.14 -23.48
C LEU A 482 -3.97 -1.65 -22.13
N LEU A 483 -3.33 -0.69 -21.48
CA LEU A 483 -3.82 -0.14 -20.21
C LEU A 483 -5.18 0.58 -20.38
N ASP A 484 -5.37 1.33 -21.47
CA ASP A 484 -6.66 1.96 -21.78
C ASP A 484 -7.75 0.92 -22.09
N HIS A 485 -7.39 -0.15 -22.81
CA HIS A 485 -8.30 -1.27 -23.03
C HIS A 485 -8.72 -1.95 -21.71
N MET A 486 -7.76 -2.21 -20.82
CA MET A 486 -8.06 -2.75 -19.49
C MET A 486 -8.98 -1.80 -18.70
N ARG A 487 -8.75 -0.48 -18.73
CA ARG A 487 -9.64 0.50 -18.08
C ARG A 487 -11.07 0.39 -18.61
N ALA A 488 -11.27 0.32 -19.93
CA ALA A 488 -12.60 0.16 -20.51
C ALA A 488 -13.30 -1.11 -19.98
N ARG A 489 -12.60 -2.24 -19.92
CA ARG A 489 -13.12 -3.50 -19.36
C ARG A 489 -13.48 -3.38 -17.87
N LEU A 490 -12.72 -2.63 -17.08
CA LEU A 490 -13.05 -2.42 -15.67
C LEU A 490 -14.36 -1.64 -15.49
N ILE A 491 -14.67 -0.68 -16.37
CA ILE A 491 -15.96 0.04 -16.36
C ILE A 491 -17.10 -0.95 -16.57
N ASP A 492 -16.99 -1.82 -17.58
CA ASP A 492 -17.98 -2.86 -17.85
C ASP A 492 -18.21 -3.73 -16.61
N TYR A 493 -17.15 -4.08 -15.86
CA TYR A 493 -17.27 -4.87 -14.64
C TYR A 493 -17.99 -4.11 -13.52
N GLN A 494 -17.71 -2.81 -13.34
CA GLN A 494 -18.41 -2.00 -12.34
C GLN A 494 -19.91 -1.94 -12.63
N GLU A 495 -20.28 -1.70 -13.88
CA GLU A 495 -21.68 -1.65 -14.29
C GLU A 495 -22.38 -3.01 -14.11
N GLN A 496 -21.70 -4.10 -14.45
CA GLN A 496 -22.23 -5.45 -14.37
C GLN A 496 -22.42 -5.96 -12.93
N THR A 497 -21.46 -5.69 -12.04
CA THR A 497 -21.48 -6.26 -10.67
C THR A 497 -21.98 -5.28 -9.61
N GLY A 498 -21.99 -3.98 -9.92
CA GLY A 498 -22.31 -2.93 -8.95
C GLY A 498 -21.19 -2.66 -7.93
N ASN A 499 -20.01 -3.29 -8.09
CA ASN A 499 -18.85 -3.08 -7.22
C ASN A 499 -17.82 -2.16 -7.88
N LEU A 500 -17.01 -1.48 -7.07
CA LEU A 500 -15.94 -0.63 -7.56
C LEU A 500 -14.75 -1.46 -8.05
N TYR A 501 -14.13 -1.06 -9.16
CA TYR A 501 -12.95 -1.69 -9.74
C TYR A 501 -11.87 -0.65 -9.99
N ASN A 502 -10.60 -1.07 -9.87
CA ASN A 502 -9.48 -0.20 -10.20
C ASN A 502 -8.31 -0.96 -10.83
N LEU A 503 -7.53 -0.23 -11.63
CA LEU A 503 -6.30 -0.71 -12.26
C LEU A 503 -5.10 -0.30 -11.43
N GLU A 504 -4.32 -1.25 -10.92
CA GLU A 504 -3.20 -0.97 -10.01
C GLU A 504 -1.82 -1.33 -10.60
N ALA A 505 -0.85 -0.45 -10.37
CA ALA A 505 0.56 -0.76 -10.53
C ALA A 505 1.02 -1.57 -9.31
N THR A 506 0.65 -2.86 -9.29
CA THR A 506 0.87 -3.71 -8.11
C THR A 506 2.37 -3.75 -7.74
N PRO A 507 2.76 -3.61 -6.46
CA PRO A 507 4.16 -3.71 -6.00
C PRO A 507 4.83 -5.04 -6.32
N ALA A 508 4.01 -6.08 -6.40
CA ALA A 508 4.39 -7.42 -6.82
C ALA A 508 5.67 -7.93 -6.14
N GLU A 509 5.93 -7.63 -4.86
CA GLU A 509 7.24 -7.83 -4.21
C GLU A 509 7.79 -9.25 -4.40
N GLY A 510 7.00 -10.26 -4.04
CA GLY A 510 7.30 -11.66 -4.34
C GLY A 510 6.79 -12.14 -5.70
N THR A 511 5.81 -11.44 -6.28
CA THR A 511 5.16 -11.83 -7.55
C THR A 511 6.09 -11.64 -8.75
N THR A 512 6.92 -10.59 -8.78
CA THR A 512 7.92 -10.35 -9.84
C THR A 512 8.87 -11.54 -10.00
N TYR A 513 9.36 -12.07 -8.88
CA TYR A 513 10.23 -13.25 -8.86
C TYR A 513 9.45 -14.53 -9.19
N ARG A 514 8.25 -14.69 -8.63
CA ARG A 514 7.42 -15.88 -8.84
C ARG A 514 7.10 -16.09 -10.31
N PHE A 515 6.61 -15.06 -11.01
CA PHE A 515 6.28 -15.17 -12.42
C PHE A 515 7.52 -15.51 -13.24
N ALA A 516 8.60 -14.74 -13.10
CA ALA A 516 9.89 -14.98 -13.75
C ALA A 516 10.41 -16.42 -13.58
N LYS A 517 10.44 -16.90 -12.33
CA LYS A 517 10.87 -18.26 -11.99
C LYS A 517 9.99 -19.34 -12.63
N GLU A 518 8.68 -19.20 -12.50
CA GLU A 518 7.73 -20.18 -13.03
C GLU A 518 7.74 -20.19 -14.55
N ASP A 519 7.91 -19.04 -15.19
CA ASP A 519 8.06 -18.93 -16.64
C ASP A 519 9.37 -19.51 -17.15
N LYS A 520 10.50 -19.26 -16.47
CA LYS A 520 11.79 -19.81 -16.88
C LYS A 520 11.78 -21.34 -16.93
N LYS A 521 11.03 -21.98 -16.01
CA LYS A 521 10.85 -23.43 -15.98
C LYS A 521 10.08 -23.96 -17.19
N ARG A 522 9.13 -23.19 -17.72
CA ARG A 522 8.20 -23.60 -18.79
C ARG A 522 8.70 -23.19 -20.17
N PHE A 523 9.34 -22.02 -20.25
CA PHE A 523 9.78 -21.36 -21.47
C PHE A 523 11.26 -20.96 -21.29
N PRO A 524 12.21 -21.85 -21.61
CA PRO A 524 13.63 -21.59 -21.35
C PRO A 524 14.19 -20.35 -22.07
N ASP A 525 13.59 -19.94 -23.18
CA ASP A 525 13.97 -18.83 -24.06
C ASP A 525 13.17 -17.54 -23.81
N ILE A 526 12.22 -17.51 -22.87
CA ILE A 526 11.51 -16.28 -22.53
C ILE A 526 12.46 -15.21 -22.00
N LEU A 527 12.29 -13.97 -22.48
CA LEU A 527 13.08 -12.82 -22.08
C LEU A 527 12.61 -12.34 -20.70
N GLN A 528 13.56 -12.08 -19.81
CA GLN A 528 13.34 -11.62 -18.44
C GLN A 528 14.42 -10.60 -18.04
N ALA A 529 14.20 -9.87 -16.95
CA ALA A 529 15.23 -9.04 -16.33
C ALA A 529 16.05 -9.84 -15.30
N GLY A 530 17.15 -9.26 -14.82
CA GLY A 530 18.06 -9.89 -13.87
C GLY A 530 19.03 -10.89 -14.50
N PHE A 531 19.66 -11.69 -13.66
CA PHE A 531 20.78 -12.57 -14.04
C PHE A 531 20.84 -13.82 -13.16
N GLY A 532 21.30 -14.94 -13.73
CA GLY A 532 21.42 -16.22 -13.02
C GLY A 532 20.11 -16.64 -12.35
N ASP A 533 20.15 -16.92 -11.05
CA ASP A 533 18.97 -17.25 -10.24
C ASP A 533 18.18 -16.01 -9.75
N ASN A 534 18.71 -14.80 -9.96
CA ASN A 534 18.14 -13.53 -9.51
C ASN A 534 17.33 -12.86 -10.63
N ILE A 535 16.56 -13.66 -11.36
CA ILE A 535 15.65 -13.21 -12.42
C ILE A 535 14.40 -12.55 -11.85
N TYR A 536 13.81 -11.60 -12.56
CA TYR A 536 12.55 -10.96 -12.18
C TYR A 536 11.86 -10.34 -13.39
N TYR A 537 10.59 -9.99 -13.23
CA TYR A 537 9.89 -9.09 -14.14
C TYR A 537 9.80 -7.68 -13.57
N THR A 538 9.98 -6.69 -14.44
CA THR A 538 9.95 -5.28 -14.08
C THR A 538 8.57 -4.91 -13.55
N ASN A 539 8.53 -4.11 -12.48
CA ASN A 539 7.29 -3.89 -11.76
C ASN A 539 6.25 -3.15 -12.60
N SER A 540 5.03 -3.68 -12.74
CA SER A 540 3.94 -3.05 -13.48
C SER A 540 4.35 -2.59 -14.89
N SER A 541 4.28 -1.28 -15.15
CA SER A 541 4.78 -0.59 -16.35
C SER A 541 5.94 0.36 -16.03
N GLN A 542 6.76 0.04 -15.03
CA GLN A 542 8.00 0.80 -14.78
C GLN A 542 9.02 0.54 -15.90
N ILE A 543 9.90 1.52 -16.13
CA ILE A 543 11.05 1.34 -16.99
C ILE A 543 12.04 0.33 -16.38
N PRO A 544 12.91 -0.30 -17.19
CA PRO A 544 14.02 -1.11 -16.69
C PRO A 544 14.86 -0.35 -15.66
N VAL A 545 15.25 -1.03 -14.59
CA VAL A 545 15.95 -0.40 -13.46
C VAL A 545 17.37 0.06 -13.80
N ASP A 546 17.94 -0.43 -14.89
CA ASP A 546 19.26 -0.08 -15.43
C ASP A 546 19.22 0.88 -16.62
N HIS A 547 18.06 1.47 -16.92
CA HIS A 547 17.90 2.34 -18.07
C HIS A 547 18.72 3.64 -17.93
N THR A 548 18.44 4.46 -16.92
CA THR A 548 19.01 5.81 -16.77
C THR A 548 19.38 6.15 -15.32
N GLU A 549 20.34 7.06 -15.17
CA GLU A 549 20.71 7.72 -13.91
C GLU A 549 20.07 9.12 -13.79
N ASP A 550 19.37 9.58 -14.83
CA ASP A 550 18.63 10.85 -14.82
C ASP A 550 17.20 10.65 -14.30
N PRO A 551 16.85 11.23 -13.13
CA PRO A 551 15.49 11.12 -12.60
C PRO A 551 14.45 11.81 -13.49
N PHE A 552 14.80 12.86 -14.24
CA PHE A 552 13.85 13.59 -15.10
C PHE A 552 13.54 12.83 -16.38
N GLU A 553 14.51 12.13 -16.97
CA GLU A 553 14.27 11.19 -18.07
C GLU A 553 13.31 10.07 -17.62
N ALA A 554 13.56 9.49 -16.45
CA ALA A 554 12.67 8.47 -15.89
C ALA A 554 11.26 9.00 -15.62
N LEU A 555 11.13 10.22 -15.09
CA LEU A 555 9.85 10.88 -14.87
C LEU A 555 9.09 11.14 -16.17
N GLU A 556 9.78 11.58 -17.23
CA GLU A 556 9.16 11.85 -18.54
C GLU A 556 8.58 10.56 -19.15
N LEU A 557 9.37 9.49 -19.21
CA LEU A 557 8.95 8.19 -19.73
C LEU A 557 7.78 7.59 -18.92
N GLN A 558 7.76 7.83 -17.61
CA GLN A 558 6.75 7.25 -16.72
C GLN A 558 5.49 8.10 -16.58
N ASN A 559 5.53 9.41 -16.85
CA ASN A 559 4.41 10.32 -16.59
C ASN A 559 3.10 9.85 -17.23
N ARG A 560 3.13 9.52 -18.52
CA ARG A 560 1.93 9.07 -19.27
C ARG A 560 1.40 7.72 -18.76
N LEU A 561 2.30 6.76 -18.52
CA LEU A 561 1.94 5.41 -18.11
C LEU A 561 1.38 5.37 -16.69
N GLN A 562 2.05 6.05 -15.74
CA GLN A 562 1.65 6.06 -14.35
C GLN A 562 0.28 6.74 -14.16
N CYS A 563 -0.09 7.69 -15.02
CA CYS A 563 -1.41 8.33 -14.98
C CYS A 563 -2.57 7.42 -15.41
N LYS A 564 -2.31 6.29 -16.08
CA LYS A 564 -3.36 5.34 -16.48
C LYS A 564 -3.90 4.50 -15.33
N TYR A 565 -3.14 4.35 -14.25
CA TYR A 565 -3.58 3.58 -13.11
C TYR A 565 -4.66 4.33 -12.33
N THR A 566 -5.74 3.61 -12.05
CA THR A 566 -6.83 4.10 -11.21
C THR A 566 -6.74 3.56 -9.76
N GLY A 567 -5.75 2.74 -9.47
CA GLY A 567 -5.42 2.27 -8.13
C GLY A 567 -4.15 2.89 -7.58
N GLY A 568 -3.44 2.13 -6.76
CA GLY A 568 -2.13 2.52 -6.27
C GLY A 568 -1.11 2.59 -7.41
N THR A 569 -0.42 3.72 -7.51
CA THR A 569 0.71 3.91 -8.43
C THR A 569 1.72 4.83 -7.75
N VAL A 570 3.01 4.59 -7.97
CA VAL A 570 4.08 5.41 -7.42
C VAL A 570 5.34 5.25 -8.25
N LEU A 571 6.05 6.36 -8.50
CA LEU A 571 7.41 6.32 -9.01
C LEU A 571 8.40 6.57 -7.86
N HIS A 572 9.25 5.58 -7.62
CA HIS A 572 10.31 5.68 -6.62
C HIS A 572 11.56 6.28 -7.26
N LEU A 573 11.99 7.45 -6.77
CA LEU A 573 13.23 8.10 -7.18
C LEU A 573 14.37 7.51 -6.34
N TYR A 574 14.89 6.37 -6.80
CA TYR A 574 15.98 5.62 -6.14
C TYR A 574 17.32 6.34 -6.31
N MET A 575 17.67 7.15 -5.31
CA MET A 575 18.92 7.91 -5.28
C MET A 575 20.08 7.04 -4.81
N ASN A 576 21.27 7.27 -5.35
CA ASN A 576 22.48 6.52 -5.01
C ASN A 576 22.92 6.72 -3.54
N GLU A 577 22.63 7.89 -2.98
CA GLU A 577 22.89 8.25 -1.59
C GLU A 577 21.95 9.37 -1.13
N LYS A 578 22.17 9.92 0.08
CA LYS A 578 21.38 11.06 0.57
C LYS A 578 21.59 12.29 -0.31
N LEU A 579 20.56 13.11 -0.44
CA LEU A 579 20.72 14.42 -1.07
C LEU A 579 21.55 15.37 -0.20
N SER A 580 22.20 16.33 -0.85
CA SER A 580 23.12 17.30 -0.27
C SER A 580 22.51 18.11 0.88
N SER A 581 21.21 18.43 0.79
CA SER A 581 20.50 19.25 1.78
C SER A 581 18.98 19.09 1.70
N SER A 582 18.30 19.51 2.78
CA SER A 582 16.83 19.67 2.79
C SER A 582 16.37 20.61 1.67
N GLU A 583 17.09 21.72 1.43
CA GLU A 583 16.78 22.67 0.37
C GLU A 583 16.92 22.08 -1.04
N ALA A 584 17.94 21.26 -1.29
CA ALA A 584 18.05 20.55 -2.57
C ALA A 584 16.87 19.59 -2.79
N CYS A 585 16.49 18.85 -1.74
CA CYS A 585 15.33 17.94 -1.79
C CYS A 585 14.01 18.70 -2.03
N LYS A 586 13.80 19.85 -1.39
CA LYS A 586 12.65 20.73 -1.64
C LYS A 586 12.60 21.20 -3.09
N ARG A 587 13.71 21.74 -3.61
CA ARG A 587 13.78 22.21 -5.00
C ARG A 587 13.45 21.07 -5.97
N PHE A 588 14.02 19.90 -5.73
CA PHE A 588 13.77 18.71 -6.55
C PHE A 588 12.29 18.34 -6.55
N ILE A 589 11.71 18.09 -5.37
CA ILE A 589 10.32 17.63 -5.28
C ILE A 589 9.34 18.71 -5.74
N ARG A 590 9.58 19.98 -5.44
CA ARG A 590 8.77 21.09 -5.96
C ARG A 590 8.77 21.12 -7.49
N LYS A 591 9.92 20.92 -8.11
CA LYS A 591 10.05 20.86 -9.57
C LYS A 591 9.32 19.64 -10.14
N VAL A 592 9.50 18.46 -9.55
CA VAL A 592 8.82 17.22 -9.97
C VAL A 592 7.31 17.38 -9.90
N LEU A 593 6.78 17.77 -8.74
CA LEU A 593 5.34 17.89 -8.51
C LEU A 593 4.71 19.03 -9.32
N GLY A 594 5.46 20.09 -9.63
CA GLY A 594 4.98 21.20 -10.46
C GLY A 594 5.04 20.96 -11.97
N THR A 595 5.82 19.97 -12.42
CA THR A 595 6.06 19.68 -13.85
C THR A 595 5.27 18.47 -14.34
N TYR A 596 5.18 17.43 -13.52
CA TYR A 596 4.60 16.15 -13.91
C TYR A 596 3.23 15.91 -13.30
N GLN A 597 2.44 15.03 -13.92
CA GLN A 597 1.11 14.64 -13.49
C GLN A 597 1.10 13.38 -12.62
N LEU A 598 2.26 12.72 -12.43
CA LEU A 598 2.38 11.52 -11.61
C LEU A 598 1.70 11.73 -10.25
N PRO A 599 0.78 10.82 -9.83
CA PRO A 599 0.04 10.99 -8.58
C PRO A 599 0.91 10.90 -7.33
N TYR A 600 1.92 10.04 -7.35
CA TYR A 600 2.81 9.80 -6.21
C TYR A 600 4.26 9.65 -6.64
N VAL A 601 5.13 10.27 -5.85
CA VAL A 601 6.57 10.08 -5.94
C VAL A 601 7.18 9.89 -4.56
N THR A 602 8.32 9.21 -4.50
CA THR A 602 9.18 9.16 -3.30
C THR A 602 10.59 9.59 -3.67
N VAL A 603 11.30 10.23 -2.74
CA VAL A 603 12.77 10.29 -2.77
C VAL A 603 13.28 9.10 -1.98
N THR A 604 14.18 8.30 -2.54
CA THR A 604 14.59 7.03 -1.93
C THR A 604 16.11 6.88 -1.97
N PRO A 605 16.81 7.50 -1.01
CA PRO A 605 18.25 7.31 -0.81
C PRO A 605 18.59 5.87 -0.45
N VAL A 606 19.69 5.36 -0.99
CA VAL A 606 20.38 4.19 -0.46
C VAL A 606 21.36 4.62 0.62
N PHE A 607 21.41 3.86 1.72
CA PHE A 607 22.35 4.10 2.81
C PHE A 607 22.71 2.80 3.52
N SER A 608 23.83 2.82 4.23
CA SER A 608 24.27 1.70 5.06
C SER A 608 24.09 2.03 6.54
N VAL A 609 23.90 1.00 7.37
CA VAL A 609 23.89 1.14 8.83
C VAL A 609 24.90 0.18 9.45
N CYS A 610 25.79 0.74 10.26
CA CYS A 610 26.69 -0.01 11.13
C CYS A 610 26.07 -0.12 12.52
N ASP A 611 26.06 -1.32 13.11
CA ASP A 611 25.48 -1.53 14.45
C ASP A 611 26.19 -0.72 15.56
N THR A 612 27.44 -0.26 15.31
CA THR A 612 28.22 0.57 16.25
C THR A 612 28.23 2.06 15.89
N HIS A 613 28.42 2.40 14.61
CA HIS A 613 28.62 3.79 14.16
C HIS A 613 27.36 4.42 13.55
N GLY A 614 26.28 3.64 13.39
CA GLY A 614 25.01 4.10 12.85
C GLY A 614 25.04 4.35 11.34
N TYR A 615 24.34 5.40 10.93
CA TYR A 615 24.11 5.77 9.52
C TYR A 615 25.41 6.05 8.76
N LEU A 616 25.52 5.50 7.55
CA LEU A 616 26.60 5.71 6.59
C LEU A 616 26.01 6.10 5.23
N ASN A 617 26.66 7.05 4.54
CA ASN A 617 26.14 7.55 3.26
C ASN A 617 26.38 6.54 2.12
N GLY A 618 25.33 6.30 1.34
CA GLY A 618 25.36 5.40 0.20
C GLY A 618 25.51 3.93 0.59
N GLU A 619 25.65 3.08 -0.43
CA GLU A 619 25.91 1.66 -0.26
C GLU A 619 27.37 1.42 0.15
N GLN A 620 27.58 1.06 1.41
CA GLN A 620 28.90 0.71 1.94
C GLN A 620 28.85 -0.67 2.60
N PRO A 621 29.35 -1.75 1.97
CA PRO A 621 29.29 -3.12 2.52
C PRO A 621 30.02 -3.29 3.86
N GLU A 622 31.06 -2.48 4.09
CA GLU A 622 31.85 -2.46 5.32
C GLU A 622 31.89 -1.05 5.91
N CYS A 623 31.86 -0.96 7.23
CA CYS A 623 31.93 0.33 7.91
C CYS A 623 33.34 0.95 7.73
N PRO A 624 33.45 2.21 7.31
CA PRO A 624 34.75 2.85 7.12
C PRO A 624 35.53 3.03 8.43
N HIS A 625 34.82 3.05 9.57
CA HIS A 625 35.41 3.26 10.90
C HIS A 625 35.87 1.97 11.59
N CYS A 626 35.10 0.87 11.50
CA CYS A 626 35.40 -0.37 12.23
C CYS A 626 35.51 -1.62 11.37
N LYS A 627 35.33 -1.51 10.04
CA LYS A 627 35.39 -2.62 9.08
C LYS A 627 34.37 -3.75 9.30
N ALA A 628 33.44 -3.59 10.25
CA ALA A 628 32.33 -4.51 10.41
C ALA A 628 31.40 -4.47 9.18
N LYS A 629 30.82 -5.62 8.83
CA LYS A 629 29.77 -5.71 7.81
C LYS A 629 28.61 -4.79 8.18
N THR A 630 28.13 -4.01 7.24
CA THR A 630 26.96 -3.13 7.43
C THR A 630 25.70 -3.78 6.88
N LYS A 631 24.55 -3.16 7.18
CA LYS A 631 23.27 -3.45 6.53
C LYS A 631 22.99 -2.34 5.53
N VAL A 632 22.87 -2.67 4.25
CA VAL A 632 22.42 -1.73 3.21
C VAL A 632 20.90 -1.63 3.27
N TRP A 633 20.37 -0.42 3.36
CA TRP A 633 18.94 -0.12 3.46
C TRP A 633 18.48 0.66 2.23
N THR A 634 17.31 0.27 1.73
CA THR A 634 16.57 0.99 0.68
C THR A 634 15.11 0.55 0.73
N ARG A 635 14.25 1.12 -0.13
CA ARG A 635 12.89 0.62 -0.29
C ARG A 635 12.90 -0.63 -1.15
N VAL A 636 12.42 -1.75 -0.60
CA VAL A 636 12.25 -2.98 -1.41
C VAL A 636 11.30 -2.73 -2.57
N MET A 637 10.20 -2.02 -2.27
CA MET A 637 9.19 -1.47 -3.17
C MET A 637 8.56 -0.30 -2.41
N GLY A 638 7.71 -0.61 -1.43
CA GLY A 638 6.93 0.39 -0.72
C GLY A 638 7.52 0.93 0.59
N TYR A 639 8.47 0.22 1.18
CA TYR A 639 8.87 0.43 2.57
C TYR A 639 10.32 0.02 2.78
N PHE A 640 10.96 0.56 3.82
CA PHE A 640 12.37 0.32 4.09
C PHE A 640 12.62 -1.04 4.71
N ARG A 641 13.55 -1.77 4.10
CA ARG A 641 14.10 -3.01 4.63
C ARG A 641 15.58 -3.14 4.23
N PRO A 642 16.38 -3.88 5.00
CA PRO A 642 17.75 -4.16 4.59
C PRO A 642 17.75 -5.06 3.35
N VAL A 643 18.63 -4.81 2.39
CA VAL A 643 18.74 -5.60 1.13
C VAL A 643 18.94 -7.10 1.42
N ASP A 644 19.60 -7.44 2.54
CA ASP A 644 19.78 -8.82 2.98
C ASP A 644 18.45 -9.57 3.19
N SER A 645 17.37 -8.86 3.54
CA SER A 645 16.01 -9.42 3.73
C SER A 645 15.20 -9.58 2.44
N PHE A 646 15.69 -9.03 1.32
CA PHE A 646 14.95 -9.08 0.05
C PHE A 646 14.92 -10.52 -0.52
N ASN A 647 13.85 -10.85 -1.25
CA ASN A 647 13.82 -12.08 -2.05
C ASN A 647 14.85 -12.05 -3.19
N LYS A 648 15.07 -13.20 -3.82
CA LYS A 648 16.08 -13.35 -4.90
C LYS A 648 15.87 -12.40 -6.07
N GLY A 649 14.62 -12.22 -6.53
CA GLY A 649 14.30 -11.31 -7.62
C GLY A 649 14.58 -9.86 -7.25
N LYS A 650 14.16 -9.41 -6.05
CA LYS A 650 14.42 -8.05 -5.56
C LYS A 650 15.90 -7.77 -5.29
N LYS A 651 16.70 -8.79 -4.91
CA LYS A 651 18.17 -8.69 -4.89
C LYS A 651 18.76 -8.55 -6.29
N GLY A 652 18.18 -9.21 -7.30
CA GLY A 652 18.55 -9.01 -8.71
C GLY A 652 18.25 -7.59 -9.18
N GLU A 653 17.04 -7.12 -8.90
CA GLU A 653 16.58 -5.77 -9.21
C GLU A 653 17.48 -4.70 -8.58
N HIS A 654 17.79 -4.80 -7.28
CA HIS A 654 18.70 -3.88 -6.60
C HIS A 654 20.10 -3.85 -7.23
N ARG A 655 20.66 -5.02 -7.54
CA ARG A 655 22.01 -5.13 -8.12
C ARG A 655 22.11 -4.61 -9.55
N GLN A 656 21.04 -4.74 -10.33
CA GLN A 656 20.98 -4.24 -11.70
C GLN A 656 20.74 -2.72 -11.74
N ARG A 657 20.11 -2.16 -10.70
CA ARG A 657 19.66 -0.78 -10.68
C ARG A 657 20.78 0.25 -10.90
N LYS A 658 20.58 1.10 -11.89
CA LYS A 658 21.25 2.40 -11.98
C LYS A 658 20.51 3.37 -11.07
N HIS A 659 21.21 3.90 -10.08
CA HIS A 659 20.63 4.82 -9.12
C HIS A 659 20.68 6.24 -9.67
N PHE A 660 19.67 7.04 -9.38
CA PHE A 660 19.64 8.43 -9.75
C PHE A 660 20.70 9.23 -8.97
N VAL A 661 21.31 10.20 -9.63
CA VAL A 661 22.35 11.06 -9.05
C VAL A 661 21.85 12.49 -8.91
N GLU A 662 22.23 13.16 -7.82
CA GLU A 662 21.78 14.52 -7.53
C GLU A 662 22.31 15.56 -8.54
N ASP A 663 23.49 15.36 -9.13
CA ASP A 663 24.07 16.30 -10.10
C ASP A 663 23.17 16.51 -11.35
N LEU A 664 22.40 15.48 -11.71
CA LEU A 664 21.42 15.54 -12.80
C LEU A 664 20.11 16.25 -12.40
N VAL A 665 19.88 16.42 -11.09
CA VAL A 665 18.73 17.17 -10.58
C VAL A 665 18.88 18.67 -10.82
N ASP A 666 20.08 19.21 -10.54
CA ASP A 666 20.39 20.64 -10.66
C ASP A 666 20.78 21.04 -12.10
N THR A 667 21.32 20.11 -12.90
CA THR A 667 21.63 20.34 -14.33
C THR A 667 20.44 20.13 -15.26
N GLY A 668 19.29 19.67 -14.74
CA GLY A 668 18.03 19.51 -15.46
C GLY A 668 17.41 20.84 -15.93
N ASN A 669 18.20 21.76 -16.47
CA ASN A 669 17.74 22.80 -17.35
C ASN A 669 17.65 22.22 -18.78
N LEU A 670 16.89 21.15 -18.96
CA LEU A 670 16.64 20.52 -20.27
C LEU A 670 15.74 21.38 -21.19
N PHE A 671 15.46 22.63 -20.82
CA PHE A 671 14.80 23.63 -21.67
C PHE A 671 15.76 24.66 -22.28
N SER A 672 17.09 24.47 -22.21
CA SER A 672 18.03 25.31 -22.99
C SER A 672 18.18 24.82 -24.44
N GLY A 673 17.07 24.49 -25.11
CA GLY A 673 17.11 24.01 -26.49
C GLY A 673 15.81 23.50 -27.09
N VAL A 674 14.69 24.23 -26.97
CA VAL A 674 13.69 24.46 -28.04
C VAL A 674 13.05 25.83 -27.83
#